data_AF-A0AAQ3PUX0-F1
#
_entry.id   AF-A0AAQ3PUX0-F1
#
_cell.length_a   1.000
_cell.length_b   1.000
_cell.length_c   1.000
_cell.angle_alpha   90.00
_cell.angle_beta   90.00
_cell.angle_gamma   90.00
#
_symmetry.space_group_name_H-M   'P 1'
#
loop_
_entity.id
_entity.type
_entity.pdbx_description
1 polymer ?
#
loop_
_entity_poly.entity_id
_entity_poly.type
_entity_poly.pdbx_seq_one_letter_code
_entity_poly.pdbx_strand_id
1 'polypeptide(L)'
;MLVRPSTSIFTFFILEALFRDASTKTLFEMAHGVPAWSLMKTDTPSKKDMNESLVLDSSFIVDVDSKEIFGGRNSLVDVGGGYGGAAKAIARAFPHINCSVLDIEQAPSDGTVLFMSGNMFESIPTADASFLNQIILIGGTSGLPDKQILLYFDSAREQFRQEMTEEKWSIGQFCFREATVVRYVHKSVWWAEREHKCRKIFLEAGLRGYKITPVLGKNNNMSCSQKEVSTLNLHRGYIEMWHSSLFHIKSTALLCVVGLGIPSAIHKRGGAATVSDIVAKTDVHPSKLPYLRRLMRMLTLSGIFAANQTEKSEPIYKLTPVSQILVQDRASNSYDVSGVPRMLARPSTCISTFFSLEAWFRDASTKTLFEMAHGVPAWSLMKNDALYNKDMNESLVLDSSFIVDIMLKEVDSKEIFDVGGGHGGAAKAIARAFPHIKCSVLDLEQVISQAPSDDTVMFISGNMFESIPTADACFLKAILDCWNDDDCVKILRQCKRAIPARDDGGKVIIMNFVIGDGAQDNVILETQLLFDMFVMRYGGAEREEHEWRKIFLEAGFSGYKITHEGLSTQKLHRGYIEMWHNSLFHIKSTGLLCVVGLGIPSAIQKRGGAATVSEIVTETGVHPSKLPYLRRLMRMLTLSGIFAADHTDNSEPIYKLTPMSHLLVQDSASNSYDMSGVPRMLARPSTSISTFFSLEAWFKDASTMTLFEMAHGAPTWSLTKNDASYNKGMNGTLFVDSCFFMDILLKEVGSKDIFGGLKSLVDVGGGHGGAAKAIARAFPHIKCSVLDLKQVISQAPSDGMVQFISGNMFESIPTADAAFLKAVLNCWNDDDCVKILRQCKRAIPARDAGGKVIIMNFVIGDGAEDNVVLETQLLFDMFMMRYGGAEREEHEWRRIFHEAGFSDYKITPILGFQSIIEVFP
;
A
#
# COMPACT_ATOMS: atom_id res chain seq x y z
N MET A 1 25.68 -7.96 -54.13
CA MET A 1 26.83 -8.88 -54.26
C MET A 1 27.24 -9.26 -52.86
N LEU A 2 26.92 -10.49 -52.44
CA LEU A 2 27.37 -11.12 -51.18
C LEU A 2 28.90 -10.94 -51.05
N VAL A 3 29.49 -10.78 -49.87
CA VAL A 3 29.85 -11.88 -48.94
C VAL A 3 30.44 -11.25 -47.65
N ARG A 4 30.03 -11.74 -46.46
CA ARG A 4 30.72 -11.55 -45.17
C ARG A 4 31.96 -12.47 -45.09
N PRO A 5 33.01 -12.09 -44.33
CA PRO A 5 33.22 -12.59 -42.95
C PRO A 5 33.86 -11.51 -42.07
N SER A 6 34.05 -11.53 -40.74
CA SER A 6 33.75 -12.36 -39.58
C SER A 6 34.33 -11.61 -38.36
N THR A 7 33.75 -11.81 -37.19
CA THR A 7 34.22 -11.47 -35.83
C THR A 7 35.75 -11.53 -35.58
N SER A 8 36.33 -10.42 -35.10
CA SER A 8 37.29 -10.32 -33.97
C SER A 8 37.63 -8.82 -33.76
N ILE A 9 38.08 -8.43 -32.56
CA ILE A 9 38.45 -7.04 -32.12
C ILE A 9 37.34 -6.24 -31.39
N PHE A 10 36.71 -6.82 -30.35
CA PHE A 10 36.11 -6.00 -29.27
C PHE A 10 36.13 -6.70 -27.89
N THR A 11 37.15 -7.53 -27.64
CA THR A 11 37.36 -8.20 -26.33
C THR A 11 38.69 -7.79 -25.68
N PHE A 12 39.35 -6.73 -26.14
CA PHE A 12 40.64 -6.30 -25.59
C PHE A 12 40.62 -4.95 -24.85
N PHE A 13 39.48 -4.25 -24.78
CA PHE A 13 39.38 -2.95 -24.09
C PHE A 13 38.47 -2.94 -22.84
N ILE A 14 37.85 -4.06 -22.47
CA ILE A 14 36.98 -4.13 -21.27
C ILE A 14 37.71 -4.77 -20.06
N LEU A 15 38.86 -5.42 -20.27
CA LEU A 15 39.61 -6.09 -19.19
C LEU A 15 40.69 -5.22 -18.52
N GLU A 16 41.03 -4.05 -19.07
CA GLU A 16 41.91 -3.08 -18.38
C GLU A 16 41.16 -2.14 -17.42
N ALA A 17 39.83 -1.99 -17.59
CA ALA A 17 39.02 -1.13 -16.73
C ALA A 17 38.59 -1.81 -15.40
N LEU A 18 38.75 -3.13 -15.28
CA LEU A 18 38.32 -3.91 -14.10
C LEU A 18 39.44 -4.20 -13.09
N PHE A 19 40.68 -3.75 -13.31
CA PHE A 19 41.81 -4.05 -12.43
C PHE A 19 42.60 -2.83 -11.92
N ARG A 20 41.96 -1.65 -11.86
CA ARG A 20 42.52 -0.43 -11.22
C ARG A 20 42.00 -0.15 -9.81
N ASP A 21 41.57 -1.17 -9.07
CA ASP A 21 41.34 -1.03 -7.63
C ASP A 21 42.22 -2.02 -6.83
N ALA A 22 43.16 -1.45 -6.07
CA ALA A 22 44.12 -2.19 -5.25
C ALA A 22 43.48 -2.84 -4.00
N SER A 23 42.22 -2.55 -3.69
CA SER A 23 41.52 -3.11 -2.52
C SER A 23 40.94 -4.51 -2.74
N THR A 24 40.66 -4.89 -3.99
CA THR A 24 40.07 -6.21 -4.33
C THR A 24 41.10 -7.35 -4.38
N LYS A 25 42.39 -7.01 -4.49
CA LYS A 25 43.45 -8.01 -4.65
C LYS A 25 43.78 -8.73 -3.34
N THR A 26 43.55 -8.08 -2.19
CA THR A 26 43.95 -8.60 -0.88
C THR A 26 42.90 -9.53 -0.25
N LEU A 27 41.62 -9.38 -0.60
CA LEU A 27 40.52 -10.17 -0.01
C LEU A 27 40.39 -11.58 -0.62
N PHE A 28 40.73 -11.77 -1.90
CA PHE A 28 40.61 -13.08 -2.56
C PHE A 28 41.80 -14.01 -2.26
N GLU A 29 43.02 -13.46 -2.14
CA GLU A 29 44.22 -14.25 -1.80
C GLU A 29 44.25 -14.70 -0.32
N MET A 30 43.62 -13.94 0.59
CA MET A 30 43.48 -14.32 2.00
C MET A 30 42.49 -15.46 2.26
N ALA A 31 41.52 -15.70 1.37
CA ALA A 31 40.47 -16.69 1.59
C ALA A 31 40.82 -18.09 1.07
N HIS A 32 41.63 -18.23 0.01
CA HIS A 32 41.73 -19.51 -0.72
C HIS A 32 43.14 -19.93 -1.20
N GLY A 33 44.19 -19.18 -0.89
CA GLY A 33 45.58 -19.69 -0.99
C GLY A 33 46.08 -20.16 -2.37
N VAL A 34 45.45 -19.79 -3.49
CA VAL A 34 45.90 -20.16 -4.85
C VAL A 34 45.76 -18.98 -5.84
N PRO A 35 46.76 -18.68 -6.70
CA PRO A 35 46.68 -17.62 -7.71
C PRO A 35 45.68 -17.90 -8.85
N ALA A 36 44.93 -16.87 -9.24
CA ALA A 36 43.81 -16.90 -10.20
C ALA A 36 44.16 -17.26 -11.67
N TRP A 37 45.43 -17.42 -12.03
CA TRP A 37 45.84 -17.70 -13.43
C TRP A 37 45.77 -19.18 -13.83
N SER A 38 45.42 -20.08 -12.91
CA SER A 38 45.45 -21.55 -13.14
C SER A 38 44.21 -22.14 -13.84
N LEU A 39 43.17 -21.36 -14.13
CA LEU A 39 41.87 -21.86 -14.62
C LEU A 39 41.60 -21.71 -16.13
N MET A 40 42.59 -21.36 -16.95
CA MET A 40 42.39 -21.29 -18.41
C MET A 40 43.05 -22.46 -19.14
N LYS A 41 42.31 -23.55 -19.40
CA LYS A 41 42.54 -24.41 -20.57
C LYS A 41 41.25 -25.04 -21.13
N THR A 42 41.12 -24.83 -22.45
CA THR A 42 40.58 -25.69 -23.52
C THR A 42 39.07 -25.81 -23.80
N ASP A 43 38.72 -25.23 -24.96
CA ASP A 43 38.09 -25.83 -26.15
C ASP A 43 36.65 -25.42 -26.56
N THR A 44 36.57 -24.84 -27.76
CA THR A 44 35.37 -24.58 -28.59
C THR A 44 35.30 -25.55 -29.76
N PRO A 45 34.11 -25.77 -30.35
CA PRO A 45 34.02 -25.67 -31.81
C PRO A 45 32.78 -24.95 -32.39
N SER A 46 33.11 -24.09 -33.37
CA SER A 46 32.48 -23.68 -34.65
C SER A 46 30.99 -23.38 -34.89
N LYS A 47 30.79 -22.23 -35.56
CA LYS A 47 29.61 -21.72 -36.28
C LYS A 47 29.46 -22.33 -37.68
N LYS A 48 28.21 -22.46 -38.15
CA LYS A 48 27.87 -22.29 -39.57
C LYS A 48 26.53 -21.55 -39.73
N ASP A 49 26.58 -20.59 -40.66
CA ASP A 49 25.51 -19.93 -41.41
C ASP A 49 24.75 -18.74 -40.77
N MET A 50 25.24 -17.54 -41.15
CA MET A 50 24.52 -16.28 -41.26
C MET A 50 24.39 -15.92 -42.76
N ASN A 51 23.24 -15.36 -43.15
CA ASN A 51 23.00 -14.23 -44.08
C ASN A 51 21.57 -14.39 -44.68
N GLU A 52 20.76 -13.36 -44.97
CA GLU A 52 21.00 -11.95 -45.28
C GLU A 52 19.69 -11.13 -45.16
N SER A 53 19.76 -9.83 -45.43
CA SER A 53 18.89 -8.75 -44.94
C SER A 53 18.34 -7.81 -46.04
N LEU A 54 17.26 -7.07 -45.69
CA LEU A 54 16.85 -5.71 -46.14
C LEU A 54 16.27 -5.48 -47.57
N VAL A 55 15.11 -4.79 -47.66
CA VAL A 55 14.85 -3.48 -48.33
C VAL A 55 13.39 -3.01 -48.08
N LEU A 56 13.23 -1.67 -48.04
CA LEU A 56 12.09 -0.78 -47.75
C LEU A 56 10.86 -0.89 -48.69
N ASP A 57 9.66 -0.46 -48.25
CA ASP A 57 9.05 0.88 -48.50
C ASP A 57 7.52 0.93 -48.20
N SER A 58 6.97 2.13 -48.26
CA SER A 58 5.76 2.68 -47.62
C SER A 58 4.52 2.76 -48.54
N SER A 59 3.32 2.76 -47.94
CA SER A 59 2.02 3.35 -48.39
C SER A 59 1.26 2.82 -49.63
N PHE A 60 -0.02 2.45 -49.49
CA PHE A 60 -1.23 3.13 -50.06
C PHE A 60 -2.58 2.39 -49.79
N ILE A 61 -3.64 3.18 -49.91
CA ILE A 61 -5.09 3.09 -49.61
C ILE A 61 -5.89 2.07 -50.46
N VAL A 62 -6.96 1.46 -49.92
CA VAL A 62 -8.22 1.12 -50.66
C VAL A 62 -9.45 1.21 -49.74
N ASP A 63 -10.48 1.89 -50.28
CA ASP A 63 -11.85 2.13 -49.84
C ASP A 63 -12.81 1.10 -50.46
N VAL A 64 -13.83 0.58 -49.75
CA VAL A 64 -15.01 -0.08 -50.38
C VAL A 64 -16.29 0.06 -49.52
N ASP A 65 -17.26 0.69 -50.17
CA ASP A 65 -18.67 0.96 -49.86
C ASP A 65 -19.58 -0.28 -50.10
N SER A 66 -20.72 -0.44 -49.41
CA SER A 66 -21.93 -1.09 -49.99
C SER A 66 -23.22 -0.98 -49.15
N LYS A 67 -24.31 -0.77 -49.91
CA LYS A 67 -25.71 -0.45 -49.57
C LYS A 67 -26.67 -1.65 -49.51
N GLU A 68 -27.78 -1.45 -48.76
CA GLU A 68 -29.21 -1.84 -48.97
C GLU A 68 -29.65 -3.33 -49.14
N ILE A 69 -30.78 -3.73 -48.51
CA ILE A 69 -32.20 -3.83 -49.03
C ILE A 69 -33.09 -4.70 -48.09
N PHE A 70 -34.40 -4.35 -48.00
CA PHE A 70 -35.64 -5.06 -47.53
C PHE A 70 -36.14 -4.72 -46.10
N GLY A 71 -37.42 -4.43 -45.80
CA GLY A 71 -38.67 -4.42 -46.58
C GLY A 71 -39.86 -5.06 -45.82
N GLY A 72 -40.52 -4.32 -44.91
CA GLY A 72 -41.95 -4.37 -44.49
C GLY A 72 -42.64 -5.64 -43.94
N ARG A 73 -43.22 -5.56 -42.71
CA ARG A 73 -44.66 -5.74 -42.37
C ARG A 73 -44.89 -5.82 -40.84
N ASN A 74 -45.99 -5.18 -40.41
CA ASN A 74 -46.54 -5.18 -39.06
C ASN A 74 -46.90 -6.58 -38.52
N SER A 75 -46.55 -6.85 -37.27
CA SER A 75 -47.41 -7.56 -36.31
C SER A 75 -47.03 -7.17 -34.87
N LEU A 76 -47.88 -6.38 -34.22
CA LEU A 76 -47.85 -6.16 -32.78
C LEU A 76 -48.16 -7.48 -32.05
N VAL A 77 -47.29 -7.89 -31.13
CA VAL A 77 -47.65 -8.75 -30.00
C VAL A 77 -47.27 -8.00 -28.74
N ASP A 78 -48.31 -7.68 -27.96
CA ASP A 78 -48.27 -7.07 -26.65
C ASP A 78 -47.68 -8.06 -25.64
N VAL A 79 -46.57 -7.70 -24.99
CA VAL A 79 -46.11 -8.33 -23.74
C VAL A 79 -45.83 -7.21 -22.75
N GLY A 80 -46.83 -6.94 -21.91
CA GLY A 80 -46.79 -5.85 -20.95
C GLY A 80 -45.82 -6.04 -19.78
N GLY A 81 -45.50 -4.91 -19.14
CA GLY A 81 -45.16 -4.87 -17.71
C GLY A 81 -44.05 -3.89 -17.32
N GLY A 82 -44.39 -2.80 -16.62
CA GLY A 82 -43.48 -2.14 -15.67
C GLY A 82 -43.30 -0.63 -15.82
N TYR A 83 -42.70 -0.16 -16.91
CA TYR A 83 -42.04 1.16 -16.89
C TYR A 83 -42.81 2.31 -17.56
N GLY A 84 -43.84 2.02 -18.36
CA GLY A 84 -44.70 3.04 -18.97
C GLY A 84 -45.55 3.86 -17.98
N GLY A 85 -45.70 3.41 -16.73
CA GLY A 85 -46.49 4.09 -15.70
C GLY A 85 -45.81 5.31 -15.09
N ALA A 86 -44.49 5.24 -14.81
CA ALA A 86 -43.74 6.31 -14.16
C ALA A 86 -43.56 7.52 -15.08
N ALA A 87 -43.23 7.29 -16.35
CA ALA A 87 -43.12 8.36 -17.35
C ALA A 87 -44.46 9.08 -17.59
N LYS A 88 -45.58 8.33 -17.63
CA LYS A 88 -46.92 8.92 -17.75
C LYS A 88 -47.37 9.70 -16.51
N ALA A 89 -46.93 9.30 -15.32
CA ALA A 89 -47.22 10.02 -14.08
C ALA A 89 -46.45 11.35 -13.99
N ILE A 90 -45.18 11.36 -14.38
CA ILE A 90 -44.33 12.57 -14.39
C ILE A 90 -44.79 13.56 -15.46
N ALA A 91 -45.11 13.08 -16.66
CA ALA A 91 -45.64 13.93 -17.74
C ALA A 91 -47.02 14.54 -17.42
N ARG A 92 -47.84 13.87 -16.61
CA ARG A 92 -49.14 14.41 -16.14
C ARG A 92 -48.97 15.43 -15.01
N ALA A 93 -47.99 15.24 -14.13
CA ALA A 93 -47.73 16.16 -13.02
C ALA A 93 -47.03 17.45 -13.49
N PHE A 94 -46.24 17.39 -14.57
CA PHE A 94 -45.47 18.52 -15.09
C PHE A 94 -45.56 18.60 -16.62
N PRO A 95 -46.63 19.21 -17.18
CA PRO A 95 -46.92 19.21 -18.62
C PRO A 95 -45.92 20.00 -19.49
N HIS A 96 -44.95 20.67 -18.88
CA HIS A 96 -43.90 21.45 -19.56
C HIS A 96 -42.58 20.66 -19.70
N ILE A 97 -42.50 19.43 -19.17
CA ILE A 97 -41.31 18.57 -19.24
C ILE A 97 -41.53 17.55 -20.35
N ASN A 98 -40.60 17.50 -21.32
CA ASN A 98 -40.66 16.56 -22.43
C ASN A 98 -40.03 15.22 -22.00
N CYS A 99 -40.84 14.16 -21.89
CA CYS A 99 -40.39 12.82 -21.50
C CYS A 99 -40.47 11.86 -22.69
N SER A 100 -39.32 11.35 -23.13
CA SER A 100 -39.22 10.32 -24.17
C SER A 100 -38.72 9.00 -23.58
N VAL A 101 -39.37 7.89 -23.95
CA VAL A 101 -38.88 6.52 -23.71
C VAL A 101 -38.37 6.01 -25.06
N LEU A 102 -37.09 5.64 -25.14
CA LEU A 102 -36.48 5.06 -26.33
C LEU A 102 -36.60 3.54 -26.25
N ASP A 103 -37.43 2.93 -27.09
CA ASP A 103 -37.38 1.49 -27.39
C ASP A 103 -36.38 1.27 -28.55
N ILE A 104 -35.41 0.37 -28.37
CA ILE A 104 -34.43 0.03 -29.40
C ILE A 104 -34.82 -1.35 -29.98
N GLU A 105 -35.24 -1.38 -31.24
CA GLU A 105 -35.74 -2.59 -31.96
C GLU A 105 -34.64 -3.55 -32.47
N GLN A 106 -33.36 -3.37 -32.14
CA GLN A 106 -32.30 -4.32 -32.50
C GLN A 106 -31.27 -4.44 -31.37
N ALA A 107 -31.40 -5.49 -30.56
CA ALA A 107 -30.34 -5.94 -29.64
C ALA A 107 -29.84 -7.31 -30.12
N PRO A 108 -28.52 -7.54 -30.23
CA PRO A 108 -28.00 -8.89 -30.41
C PRO A 108 -28.24 -9.70 -29.11
N SER A 109 -28.38 -11.01 -29.23
CA SER A 109 -28.84 -11.94 -28.17
C SER A 109 -27.87 -12.13 -26.99
N ASP A 110 -26.88 -11.26 -26.86
CA ASP A 110 -25.78 -11.28 -25.91
C ASP A 110 -25.53 -9.87 -25.35
N GLY A 111 -26.53 -9.36 -24.63
CA GLY A 111 -26.36 -8.53 -23.43
C GLY A 111 -25.47 -7.28 -23.50
N THR A 112 -25.24 -6.67 -24.67
CA THR A 112 -24.33 -5.52 -24.82
C THR A 112 -25.11 -4.22 -25.06
N VAL A 113 -24.88 -3.21 -24.21
CA VAL A 113 -25.50 -1.86 -24.29
C VAL A 113 -24.60 -0.92 -25.10
N LEU A 114 -25.17 -0.25 -26.12
CA LEU A 114 -24.53 0.79 -26.93
C LEU A 114 -24.79 2.19 -26.31
N PHE A 115 -23.75 3.00 -26.14
CA PHE A 115 -23.83 4.39 -25.67
C PHE A 115 -23.84 5.37 -26.85
N MET A 116 -24.75 6.36 -26.84
CA MET A 116 -24.62 7.56 -27.67
C MET A 116 -24.12 8.72 -26.81
N SER A 117 -22.91 9.21 -27.07
CA SER A 117 -22.39 10.48 -26.54
C SER A 117 -22.71 11.62 -27.51
N GLY A 118 -23.30 12.71 -27.01
CA GLY A 118 -23.58 13.90 -27.81
C GLY A 118 -22.30 14.62 -28.23
N ASN A 119 -21.93 14.48 -29.50
CA ASN A 119 -21.13 15.44 -30.25
C ASN A 119 -21.78 15.61 -31.63
N MET A 120 -22.90 16.33 -31.67
CA MET A 120 -23.40 17.00 -32.88
C MET A 120 -24.20 18.22 -32.44
N PHE A 121 -23.48 19.29 -32.08
CA PHE A 121 -24.01 20.66 -32.03
C PHE A 121 -22.94 21.62 -32.54
N GLU A 122 -22.40 21.34 -33.73
CA GLU A 122 -21.85 22.38 -34.58
C GLU A 122 -22.84 22.58 -35.72
N SER A 123 -23.51 23.74 -35.73
CA SER A 123 -24.43 24.28 -36.75
C SER A 123 -25.92 24.40 -36.39
N ILE A 124 -26.25 25.23 -35.39
CA ILE A 124 -27.54 25.96 -35.39
C ILE A 124 -27.28 27.43 -34.98
N PRO A 125 -27.77 28.43 -35.74
CA PRO A 125 -27.55 29.84 -35.42
C PRO A 125 -28.31 30.26 -34.15
N THR A 126 -27.71 31.17 -33.41
CA THR A 126 -28.26 31.88 -32.25
C THR A 126 -29.66 32.44 -32.47
N ALA A 127 -30.66 31.93 -31.73
CA ALA A 127 -31.83 32.67 -31.22
C ALA A 127 -32.58 31.79 -30.20
N ASP A 128 -32.98 32.39 -29.08
CA ASP A 128 -33.74 31.82 -27.94
C ASP A 128 -33.04 30.82 -26.99
N ALA A 129 -32.45 31.38 -25.93
CA ALA A 129 -32.06 30.67 -24.72
C ALA A 129 -33.30 30.31 -23.88
N SER A 130 -34.00 29.22 -24.23
CA SER A 130 -35.04 28.63 -23.37
C SER A 130 -35.13 27.10 -23.42
N PHE A 131 -34.04 26.41 -23.79
CA PHE A 131 -34.00 24.95 -23.84
C PHE A 131 -32.81 24.38 -23.08
N LEU A 132 -33.05 23.87 -21.87
CA LEU A 132 -32.24 22.84 -21.21
C LEU A 132 -32.97 22.34 -19.95
N ASN A 133 -33.97 21.47 -20.14
CA ASN A 133 -34.51 20.60 -19.09
C ASN A 133 -35.03 19.31 -19.75
N GLN A 134 -34.12 18.42 -20.13
CA GLN A 134 -34.47 17.04 -20.44
C GLN A 134 -34.02 16.14 -19.29
N ILE A 135 -34.93 15.33 -18.76
CA ILE A 135 -34.60 14.24 -17.85
C ILE A 135 -34.62 12.96 -18.68
N ILE A 136 -33.46 12.33 -18.85
CA ILE A 136 -33.34 11.03 -19.50
C ILE A 136 -33.49 9.96 -18.42
N LEU A 137 -34.55 9.16 -18.50
CA LEU A 137 -34.75 7.99 -17.65
C LEU A 137 -34.22 6.76 -18.36
N ILE A 138 -33.09 6.22 -17.88
CA ILE A 138 -32.48 5.01 -18.42
C ILE A 138 -32.90 3.83 -17.56
N GLY A 139 -33.69 2.90 -18.13
CA GLY A 139 -34.02 1.62 -17.50
C GLY A 139 -33.10 0.52 -18.03
N GLY A 140 -32.35 -0.11 -17.14
CA GLY A 140 -31.56 -1.31 -17.45
C GLY A 140 -31.56 -2.26 -16.26
N THR A 141 -31.91 -3.52 -16.48
CA THR A 141 -31.96 -4.57 -15.46
C THR A 141 -30.69 -5.40 -15.45
N SER A 142 -29.90 -5.28 -14.38
CA SER A 142 -29.33 -6.41 -13.63
C SER A 142 -28.65 -5.89 -12.35
N GLY A 143 -29.10 -6.37 -11.19
CA GLY A 143 -28.38 -6.23 -9.91
C GLY A 143 -28.84 -5.17 -8.90
N LEU A 144 -29.85 -4.34 -9.19
CA LEU A 144 -30.42 -3.42 -8.18
C LEU A 144 -31.69 -4.03 -7.56
N PRO A 145 -31.82 -4.09 -6.21
CA PRO A 145 -33.05 -4.55 -5.57
C PRO A 145 -34.21 -3.59 -5.85
N ASP A 146 -35.42 -4.13 -5.93
CA ASP A 146 -36.65 -3.41 -6.27
C ASP A 146 -36.76 -2.04 -5.56
N LYS A 147 -37.07 -0.98 -6.34
CA LYS A 147 -37.30 0.43 -5.93
C LYS A 147 -36.07 1.34 -5.78
N GLN A 148 -35.14 1.32 -6.74
CA GLN A 148 -34.13 2.38 -6.91
C GLN A 148 -34.25 3.05 -8.29
N ILE A 149 -34.09 4.38 -8.33
CA ILE A 149 -34.03 5.17 -9.57
C ILE A 149 -32.68 5.90 -9.60
N LEU A 150 -31.91 5.69 -10.67
CA LEU A 150 -30.64 6.36 -10.94
C LEU A 150 -30.90 7.64 -11.74
N LEU A 151 -30.37 8.77 -11.24
CA LEU A 151 -30.42 10.06 -11.92
C LEU A 151 -28.99 10.46 -12.26
N TYR A 152 -28.69 10.62 -13.55
CA TYR A 152 -27.39 11.08 -14.03
C TYR A 152 -27.41 12.60 -14.20
N PHE A 153 -26.41 13.29 -13.66
CA PHE A 153 -26.24 14.74 -13.84
C PHE A 153 -24.91 14.98 -14.53
N ASP A 154 -24.95 15.53 -15.74
CA ASP A 154 -23.73 15.91 -16.44
C ASP A 154 -23.17 17.23 -15.85
N SER A 155 -21.87 17.28 -15.60
CA SER A 155 -21.20 18.43 -15.01
C SER A 155 -20.73 19.38 -16.11
N ALA A 156 -21.63 20.21 -16.64
CA ALA A 156 -21.24 21.31 -17.52
C ALA A 156 -20.60 22.44 -16.68
N ARG A 157 -19.28 22.33 -16.44
CA ARG A 157 -18.53 23.26 -15.57
C ARG A 157 -17.96 24.48 -16.30
N GLU A 158 -17.99 24.50 -17.64
CA GLU A 158 -17.29 25.52 -18.43
C GLU A 158 -18.19 26.59 -19.06
N GLN A 159 -19.47 26.33 -19.29
CA GLN A 159 -20.38 27.35 -19.83
C GLN A 159 -20.88 28.35 -18.77
N PHE A 160 -20.91 27.94 -17.50
CA PHE A 160 -21.46 28.74 -16.40
C PHE A 160 -20.54 29.87 -15.90
N ARG A 161 -19.27 29.92 -16.35
CA ARG A 161 -18.30 30.92 -15.92
C ARG A 161 -18.36 32.22 -16.73
N GLN A 162 -19.02 32.23 -17.88
CA GLN A 162 -19.12 33.40 -18.75
C GLN A 162 -20.37 34.28 -18.51
N GLU A 163 -21.40 33.77 -17.83
CA GLU A 163 -22.65 34.52 -17.62
C GLU A 163 -22.69 35.32 -16.29
N MET A 164 -21.61 35.33 -15.51
CA MET A 164 -21.52 36.07 -14.23
C MET A 164 -20.97 37.50 -14.33
N THR A 165 -21.05 38.11 -15.51
CA THR A 165 -20.79 39.53 -15.68
C THR A 165 -21.97 40.19 -16.39
N GLU A 166 -23.05 40.48 -15.66
CA GLU A 166 -23.92 41.65 -15.91
C GLU A 166 -24.97 41.81 -14.80
N GLU A 167 -25.08 43.04 -14.29
CA GLU A 167 -26.05 43.47 -13.29
C GLU A 167 -27.47 43.53 -13.86
N LYS A 168 -28.45 42.91 -13.17
CA LYS A 168 -29.79 43.48 -12.87
C LYS A 168 -30.66 42.45 -12.16
N TRP A 169 -30.90 42.65 -10.86
CA TRP A 169 -32.00 42.00 -10.15
C TRP A 169 -32.89 43.07 -9.53
N SER A 170 -34.18 43.00 -9.85
CA SER A 170 -35.25 43.77 -9.21
C SER A 170 -36.09 42.87 -8.29
N ILE A 171 -36.72 43.52 -7.31
CA ILE A 171 -37.14 43.08 -5.98
C ILE A 171 -38.37 42.15 -5.93
N GLY A 172 -38.38 41.21 -4.96
CA GLY A 172 -39.58 40.56 -4.39
C GLY A 172 -39.30 39.86 -3.05
N GLN A 173 -39.92 40.32 -1.96
CA GLN A 173 -39.71 40.07 -0.50
C GLN A 173 -39.97 38.59 -0.05
N PHE A 174 -39.34 38.00 0.98
CA PHE A 174 -39.28 38.36 2.42
C PHE A 174 -38.08 37.77 3.20
N CYS A 175 -37.73 38.43 4.32
CA CYS A 175 -36.61 38.21 5.27
C CYS A 175 -36.89 37.21 6.42
N PHE A 176 -35.83 36.58 6.96
CA PHE A 176 -35.46 36.62 8.39
C PHE A 176 -33.92 36.55 8.57
N ARG A 177 -33.42 37.32 9.55
CA ARG A 177 -32.01 37.61 9.89
C ARG A 177 -31.42 36.57 10.85
N GLU A 178 -30.16 36.16 10.65
CA GLU A 178 -29.01 36.52 11.51
C GLU A 178 -27.69 36.07 10.85
N ALA A 179 -26.66 36.89 11.03
CA ALA A 179 -25.40 36.82 10.32
C ALA A 179 -24.35 36.01 11.09
N THR A 180 -23.61 35.14 10.43
CA THR A 180 -22.19 34.87 10.72
C THR A 180 -21.51 34.43 9.43
N VAL A 181 -20.38 35.08 9.14
CA VAL A 181 -19.52 34.87 7.97
C VAL A 181 -19.06 33.42 7.90
N VAL A 182 -19.34 32.72 6.79
CA VAL A 182 -18.69 31.44 6.45
C VAL A 182 -18.07 31.56 5.07
N ARG A 183 -16.75 31.80 5.05
CA ARG A 183 -15.89 31.56 3.89
C ARG A 183 -15.67 30.04 3.77
N TYR A 184 -15.81 29.53 2.54
CA TYR A 184 -15.42 28.19 2.07
C TYR A 184 -16.07 26.97 2.75
N VAL A 185 -17.33 26.68 2.38
CA VAL A 185 -17.91 25.34 2.46
C VAL A 185 -18.68 25.09 1.17
N HIS A 186 -18.04 24.54 0.12
CA HIS A 186 -18.74 24.23 -1.13
C HIS A 186 -18.41 22.82 -1.63
N LYS A 187 -19.14 21.83 -1.09
CA LYS A 187 -19.43 20.52 -1.69
C LYS A 187 -20.59 19.82 -0.96
N SER A 188 -20.66 19.94 0.37
CA SER A 188 -21.71 19.29 1.19
C SER A 188 -23.07 20.00 1.13
N VAL A 189 -23.12 21.33 1.20
CA VAL A 189 -24.37 22.12 1.15
C VAL A 189 -25.05 22.01 -0.22
N TRP A 190 -24.25 21.98 -1.29
CA TRP A 190 -24.73 21.92 -2.67
C TRP A 190 -25.46 20.61 -2.99
N TRP A 191 -25.04 19.49 -2.38
CA TRP A 191 -25.73 18.20 -2.51
C TRP A 191 -26.99 18.13 -1.65
N ALA A 192 -26.92 18.57 -0.39
CA ALA A 192 -28.05 18.54 0.54
C ALA A 192 -29.26 19.30 0.01
N GLU A 193 -29.05 20.42 -0.68
CA GLU A 193 -30.12 21.23 -1.26
C GLU A 193 -30.79 20.58 -2.49
N ARG A 194 -30.02 19.87 -3.33
CA ARG A 194 -30.55 19.10 -4.47
C ARG A 194 -31.25 17.82 -4.04
N GLU A 195 -30.69 17.10 -3.07
CA GLU A 195 -31.33 15.90 -2.50
C GLU A 195 -32.69 16.28 -1.87
N HIS A 196 -32.75 17.40 -1.16
CA HIS A 196 -34.00 17.91 -0.59
C HIS A 196 -35.04 18.25 -1.67
N LYS A 197 -34.64 18.91 -2.76
CA LYS A 197 -35.53 19.21 -3.91
C LYS A 197 -36.01 17.93 -4.62
N CYS A 198 -35.12 16.97 -4.86
CA CYS A 198 -35.49 15.69 -5.49
C CYS A 198 -36.43 14.86 -4.61
N ARG A 199 -36.20 14.81 -3.30
CA ARG A 199 -37.11 14.16 -2.34
C ARG A 199 -38.50 14.80 -2.34
N LYS A 200 -38.58 16.13 -2.44
CA LYS A 200 -39.85 16.86 -2.52
C LYS A 200 -40.62 16.52 -3.81
N ILE A 201 -39.95 16.48 -4.96
CA ILE A 201 -40.54 16.09 -6.25
C ILE A 201 -41.07 14.64 -6.21
N PHE A 202 -40.31 13.71 -5.62
CA PHE A 202 -40.73 12.31 -5.51
C PHE A 202 -41.92 12.12 -4.56
N LEU A 203 -41.99 12.92 -3.49
CA LEU A 203 -43.12 12.96 -2.56
C LEU A 203 -44.39 13.52 -3.23
N GLU A 204 -44.26 14.59 -4.01
CA GLU A 204 -45.36 15.22 -4.77
C GLU A 204 -45.84 14.32 -5.92
N ALA A 205 -44.97 13.51 -6.52
CA ALA A 205 -45.30 12.52 -7.55
C ALA A 205 -45.85 11.18 -7.00
N GLY A 206 -46.07 11.04 -5.69
CA GLY A 206 -46.64 9.83 -5.07
C GLY A 206 -45.70 8.63 -4.93
N LEU A 207 -44.39 8.80 -5.22
CA LEU A 207 -43.37 7.75 -5.21
C LEU A 207 -42.78 7.51 -3.80
N ARG A 208 -43.63 7.11 -2.85
CA ARG A 208 -43.20 6.86 -1.45
C ARG A 208 -42.44 5.53 -1.34
N GLY A 209 -41.23 5.58 -0.77
CA GLY A 209 -40.41 4.39 -0.46
C GLY A 209 -39.19 4.13 -1.37
N TYR A 210 -38.90 5.02 -2.32
CA TYR A 210 -37.71 4.94 -3.18
C TYR A 210 -36.50 5.59 -2.50
N LYS A 211 -35.32 4.93 -2.59
CA LYS A 211 -34.06 5.46 -2.05
C LYS A 211 -33.27 6.14 -3.17
N ILE A 212 -32.88 7.40 -2.96
CA ILE A 212 -32.02 8.16 -3.89
C ILE A 212 -30.56 7.84 -3.53
N THR A 213 -29.81 7.27 -4.47
CA THR A 213 -28.40 6.93 -4.29
C THR A 213 -27.57 7.71 -5.30
N PRO A 214 -26.57 8.52 -4.89
CA PRO A 214 -25.70 9.19 -5.83
C PRO A 214 -24.75 8.18 -6.49
N VAL A 215 -24.60 8.28 -7.81
CA VAL A 215 -23.53 7.61 -8.56
C VAL A 215 -22.71 8.69 -9.25
N LEU A 216 -21.45 8.85 -8.83
CA LEU A 216 -20.48 9.67 -9.53
C LEU A 216 -19.99 8.85 -10.73
N GLY A 217 -20.35 9.30 -11.94
CA GLY A 217 -19.93 8.64 -13.17
C GLY A 217 -18.41 8.59 -13.30
N LYS A 218 -17.85 7.40 -13.48
CA LYS A 218 -16.51 7.21 -14.05
C LYS A 218 -16.61 7.55 -15.54
N ASN A 219 -15.98 8.64 -15.97
CA ASN A 219 -15.83 8.94 -17.39
C ASN A 219 -14.88 7.92 -18.03
N ASN A 220 -15.42 6.77 -18.43
CA ASN A 220 -14.77 5.83 -19.34
C ASN A 220 -15.23 6.14 -20.76
N ASN A 221 -14.49 7.01 -21.43
CA ASN A 221 -14.19 6.97 -22.87
C ASN A 221 -13.65 8.34 -23.29
N MET A 222 -12.33 8.50 -23.21
CA MET A 222 -11.63 9.35 -24.14
C MET A 222 -10.42 8.60 -24.67
N SER A 223 -10.35 8.54 -26.00
CA SER A 223 -9.21 8.09 -26.77
C SER A 223 -7.91 8.71 -26.25
N CYS A 224 -6.86 7.90 -26.29
CA CYS A 224 -5.50 8.23 -25.89
C CYS A 224 -4.96 9.48 -26.61
N SER A 225 -5.17 10.63 -25.98
CA SER A 225 -4.36 11.83 -26.12
C SER A 225 -4.18 12.38 -24.71
N GLN A 226 -2.94 12.48 -24.26
CA GLN A 226 -2.50 12.90 -22.92
C GLN A 226 -3.41 13.98 -22.31
N LYS A 227 -4.37 13.59 -21.46
CA LYS A 227 -5.02 14.52 -20.53
C LYS A 227 -4.14 14.60 -19.29
N GLU A 228 -3.63 15.78 -18.99
CA GLU A 228 -2.93 16.07 -17.74
C GLU A 228 -3.71 15.53 -16.53
N VAL A 229 -3.06 14.72 -15.70
CA VAL A 229 -3.61 14.31 -14.41
C VAL A 229 -3.73 15.57 -13.54
N SER A 230 -4.93 15.90 -13.06
CA SER A 230 -5.13 17.12 -12.26
C SER A 230 -4.22 17.14 -11.03
N THR A 231 -3.72 18.32 -10.63
CA THR A 231 -2.87 18.55 -9.46
C THR A 231 -3.39 17.87 -8.18
N LEU A 232 -4.71 17.92 -7.95
CA LEU A 232 -5.36 17.30 -6.79
C LEU A 232 -5.28 15.76 -6.80
N ASN A 233 -5.39 15.13 -7.96
CA ASN A 233 -5.26 13.68 -8.09
C ASN A 233 -3.80 13.24 -7.85
N LEU A 234 -2.81 14.00 -8.34
CA LEU A 234 -1.41 13.75 -8.04
C LEU A 234 -1.11 13.95 -6.55
N HIS A 235 -1.71 14.94 -5.90
CA HIS A 235 -1.60 15.11 -4.45
C HIS A 235 -2.14 13.88 -3.69
N ARG A 236 -3.29 13.34 -4.09
CA ARG A 236 -3.82 12.10 -3.50
C ARG A 236 -2.86 10.92 -3.70
N GLY A 237 -2.35 10.75 -4.92
CA GLY A 237 -1.34 9.73 -5.23
C GLY A 237 -0.06 9.88 -4.42
N TYR A 238 0.34 11.12 -4.10
CA TYR A 238 1.49 11.41 -3.24
C TYR A 238 1.25 10.93 -1.81
N ILE A 239 0.08 11.18 -1.22
CA ILE A 239 -0.26 10.65 0.13
C ILE A 239 -0.20 9.12 0.13
N GLU A 240 -0.82 8.49 -0.87
CA GLU A 240 -0.87 7.02 -1.00
C GLU A 240 0.53 6.39 -1.19
N MET A 241 1.44 7.09 -1.88
CA MET A 241 2.85 6.73 -1.99
C MET A 241 3.55 6.72 -0.64
N TRP A 242 3.39 7.78 0.15
CA TRP A 242 3.98 7.88 1.49
C TRP A 242 3.43 6.79 2.42
N HIS A 243 2.11 6.64 2.43
CA HIS A 243 1.39 5.60 3.18
C HIS A 243 1.95 4.21 2.88
N SER A 244 2.04 3.87 1.58
CA SER A 244 2.51 2.55 1.13
C SER A 244 3.98 2.27 1.44
N SER A 245 4.80 3.33 1.42
CA SER A 245 6.23 3.24 1.72
C SER A 245 6.52 2.91 3.20
N LEU A 246 5.56 3.20 4.09
CA LEU A 246 5.73 3.08 5.55
C LEU A 246 5.03 1.86 6.17
N PHE A 247 4.33 1.04 5.38
CA PHE A 247 3.59 -0.14 5.90
C PHE A 247 4.44 -1.15 6.67
N HIS A 248 5.74 -1.26 6.41
CA HIS A 248 6.66 -2.08 7.21
C HIS A 248 6.64 -1.73 8.71
N ILE A 249 6.32 -0.49 9.09
CA ILE A 249 6.18 -0.05 10.48
C ILE A 249 5.00 -0.75 11.16
N LYS A 250 3.91 -1.07 10.45
CA LYS A 250 2.75 -1.75 11.05
C LYS A 250 3.12 -3.15 11.52
N SER A 251 3.85 -3.90 10.69
CA SER A 251 4.31 -5.25 11.03
C SER A 251 5.31 -5.25 12.19
N THR A 252 6.29 -4.33 12.19
CA THR A 252 7.29 -4.25 13.27
C THR A 252 6.70 -3.68 14.57
N ALA A 253 5.72 -2.78 14.50
CA ALA A 253 4.99 -2.29 15.66
C ALA A 253 4.14 -3.39 16.31
N LEU A 254 3.41 -4.18 15.52
CA LEU A 254 2.64 -5.33 16.04
C LEU A 254 3.57 -6.36 16.69
N LEU A 255 4.69 -6.69 16.03
CA LEU A 255 5.71 -7.57 16.61
C LEU A 255 6.26 -7.03 17.94
N CYS A 256 6.56 -5.73 17.98
CA CYS A 256 7.09 -5.07 19.17
C CYS A 256 6.11 -5.14 20.36
N VAL A 257 4.83 -4.83 20.18
CA VAL A 257 3.88 -4.88 21.30
C VAL A 257 3.62 -6.29 21.82
N VAL A 258 3.72 -7.28 20.94
CA VAL A 258 3.67 -8.70 21.31
C VAL A 258 4.92 -9.11 22.10
N GLY A 259 6.11 -8.64 21.70
CA GLY A 259 7.38 -8.88 22.42
C GLY A 259 7.51 -8.15 23.75
N LEU A 260 6.89 -6.96 23.86
CA LEU A 260 6.80 -6.21 25.12
C LEU A 260 5.74 -6.77 26.09
N GLY A 261 4.89 -7.71 25.64
CA GLY A 261 3.83 -8.28 26.46
C GLY A 261 2.69 -7.30 26.79
N ILE A 262 2.50 -6.25 25.99
CA ILE A 262 1.50 -5.20 26.24
C ILE A 262 0.06 -5.76 26.30
N PRO A 263 -0.39 -6.63 25.37
CA PRO A 263 -1.72 -7.24 25.48
C PRO A 263 -1.93 -7.93 26.83
N SER A 264 -0.96 -8.72 27.28
CA SER A 264 -0.99 -9.42 28.56
C SER A 264 -0.99 -8.46 29.76
N ALA A 265 -0.25 -7.36 29.68
CA ALA A 265 -0.24 -6.33 30.72
C ALA A 265 -1.61 -5.66 30.89
N ILE A 266 -2.29 -5.35 29.78
CA ILE A 266 -3.66 -4.80 29.78
C ILE A 266 -4.65 -5.85 30.31
N HIS A 267 -4.54 -7.10 29.86
CA HIS A 267 -5.41 -8.21 30.31
C HIS A 267 -5.35 -8.39 31.83
N LYS A 268 -4.15 -8.44 32.41
CA LYS A 268 -3.92 -8.59 33.86
C LYS A 268 -4.48 -7.43 34.70
N ARG A 269 -4.84 -6.30 34.08
CA ARG A 269 -5.50 -5.14 34.71
C ARG A 269 -7.03 -5.16 34.55
N GLY A 270 -7.61 -6.23 34.02
CA GLY A 270 -9.04 -6.33 33.74
C GLY A 270 -9.42 -5.87 32.33
N GLY A 271 -8.48 -5.89 31.37
CA GLY A 271 -8.75 -5.61 29.96
C GLY A 271 -8.70 -4.12 29.57
N ALA A 272 -8.35 -3.24 30.50
CA ALA A 272 -8.14 -1.82 30.26
C ALA A 272 -6.96 -1.29 31.09
N ALA A 273 -6.12 -0.42 30.51
CA ALA A 273 -4.96 0.16 31.20
C ALA A 273 -4.55 1.51 30.60
N THR A 274 -3.97 2.40 31.40
CA THR A 274 -3.27 3.58 30.86
C THR A 274 -1.84 3.22 30.41
N VAL A 275 -1.13 4.13 29.74
CA VAL A 275 0.29 3.88 29.39
C VAL A 275 1.13 3.71 30.66
N SER A 276 0.86 4.49 31.71
CA SER A 276 1.52 4.35 33.00
C SER A 276 1.31 2.95 33.60
N ASP A 277 0.10 2.40 33.51
CA ASP A 277 -0.19 1.03 33.97
C ASP A 277 0.55 -0.04 33.15
N ILE A 278 0.67 0.17 31.82
CA ILE A 278 1.40 -0.72 30.90
C ILE A 278 2.88 -0.74 31.26
N VAL A 279 3.50 0.44 31.44
CA VAL A 279 4.92 0.55 31.82
C VAL A 279 5.17 -0.14 33.17
N ALA A 280 4.26 -0.01 34.14
CA ALA A 280 4.38 -0.67 35.44
C ALA A 280 4.26 -2.22 35.39
N LYS A 281 3.87 -2.80 34.26
CA LYS A 281 3.63 -4.25 34.08
C LYS A 281 4.42 -4.87 32.93
N THR A 282 5.29 -4.10 32.29
CA THR A 282 6.15 -4.52 31.18
C THR A 282 7.59 -4.09 31.46
N ASP A 283 8.53 -4.56 30.65
CA ASP A 283 9.94 -4.15 30.75
C ASP A 283 10.22 -2.82 30.00
N VAL A 284 9.19 -2.07 29.63
CA VAL A 284 9.37 -0.77 28.97
C VAL A 284 10.03 0.20 29.95
N HIS A 285 11.16 0.78 29.55
CA HIS A 285 11.87 1.72 30.40
C HIS A 285 11.06 3.03 30.55
N PRO A 286 10.96 3.64 31.75
CA PRO A 286 10.15 4.84 31.97
C PRO A 286 10.51 6.03 31.08
N SER A 287 11.78 6.17 30.67
CA SER A 287 12.20 7.23 29.72
C SER A 287 11.57 7.08 28.33
N LYS A 288 11.02 5.91 28.00
CA LYS A 288 10.40 5.62 26.70
C LYS A 288 8.90 5.90 26.67
N LEU A 289 8.32 6.39 27.77
CA LEU A 289 6.89 6.69 27.89
C LEU A 289 6.34 7.58 26.75
N PRO A 290 7.02 8.66 26.29
CA PRO A 290 6.54 9.46 25.16
C PRO A 290 6.45 8.67 23.86
N TYR A 291 7.41 7.78 23.60
CA TYR A 291 7.41 6.93 22.41
C TYR A 291 6.36 5.83 22.48
N LEU A 292 6.08 5.31 23.68
CA LEU A 292 5.03 4.31 23.87
C LEU A 292 3.65 4.91 23.59
N ARG A 293 3.39 6.16 23.97
CA ARG A 293 2.14 6.87 23.60
C ARG A 293 1.94 6.95 22.09
N ARG A 294 3.00 7.27 21.35
CA ARG A 294 2.99 7.35 19.88
C ARG A 294 2.72 5.99 19.23
N LEU A 295 3.39 4.94 19.71
CA LEU A 295 3.13 3.55 19.30
C LEU A 295 1.68 3.14 19.55
N MET A 296 1.16 3.39 20.75
CA MET A 296 -0.21 3.04 21.11
C MET A 296 -1.26 3.84 20.32
N ARG A 297 -0.98 5.10 19.96
CA ARG A 297 -1.83 5.93 19.10
C ARG A 297 -1.97 5.31 17.69
N MET A 298 -0.85 4.93 17.07
CA MET A 298 -0.85 4.27 15.75
C MET A 298 -1.58 2.92 15.79
N LEU A 299 -1.34 2.11 16.82
CA LEU A 299 -1.99 0.80 16.97
C LEU A 299 -3.49 0.90 17.29
N THR A 300 -3.92 1.99 17.92
CA THR A 300 -5.34 2.28 18.12
C THR A 300 -6.02 2.60 16.80
N LEU A 301 -5.41 3.44 15.96
CA LEU A 301 -5.94 3.73 14.62
C LEU A 301 -5.97 2.47 13.73
N SER A 302 -4.99 1.57 13.90
CA SER A 302 -4.93 0.28 13.20
C SER A 302 -5.93 -0.77 13.73
N GLY A 303 -6.74 -0.45 14.75
CA GLY A 303 -7.74 -1.37 15.33
C GLY A 303 -7.16 -2.47 16.24
N ILE A 304 -5.84 -2.47 16.47
CA ILE A 304 -5.17 -3.45 17.36
C ILE A 304 -5.57 -3.24 18.81
N PHE A 305 -5.72 -1.99 19.22
CA PHE A 305 -6.28 -1.61 20.52
C PHE A 305 -7.43 -0.61 20.31
N ALA A 306 -8.28 -0.45 21.32
CA ALA A 306 -9.22 0.66 21.38
C ALA A 306 -8.75 1.63 22.45
N ALA A 307 -9.00 2.93 22.28
CA ALA A 307 -8.71 3.91 23.31
C ALA A 307 -9.94 4.77 23.59
N ASN A 308 -10.20 5.01 24.88
CA ASN A 308 -11.16 6.03 25.30
C ASN A 308 -10.35 7.24 25.79
N GLN A 309 -10.54 8.38 25.15
CA GLN A 309 -9.96 9.65 25.58
C GLN A 309 -11.02 10.46 26.30
N THR A 310 -10.70 10.96 27.50
CA THR A 310 -11.41 12.09 28.10
C THR A 310 -10.49 13.30 28.05
N GLU A 311 -11.01 14.50 27.81
CA GLU A 311 -10.20 15.72 27.57
C GLU A 311 -9.17 16.06 28.67
N LYS A 312 -9.28 15.45 29.86
CA LYS A 312 -8.47 15.78 31.05
C LYS A 312 -7.66 14.62 31.63
N SER A 313 -7.74 13.41 31.05
CA SER A 313 -7.05 12.23 31.60
C SER A 313 -6.16 11.54 30.57
N GLU A 314 -5.18 10.78 31.06
CA GLU A 314 -4.42 9.86 30.20
C GLU A 314 -5.39 8.91 29.45
N PRO A 315 -5.15 8.62 28.15
CA PRO A 315 -5.97 7.66 27.42
C PRO A 315 -5.98 6.29 28.09
N ILE A 316 -7.16 5.68 28.15
CA ILE A 316 -7.33 4.31 28.64
C ILE A 316 -7.43 3.39 27.43
N TYR A 317 -6.43 2.52 27.27
CA TYR A 317 -6.36 1.52 26.20
C TYR A 317 -7.07 0.25 26.61
N LYS A 318 -7.81 -0.35 25.68
CA LYS A 318 -8.61 -1.56 25.86
C LYS A 318 -8.26 -2.59 24.80
N LEU A 319 -8.40 -3.86 25.18
CA LEU A 319 -8.26 -4.97 24.23
C LEU A 319 -9.40 -4.93 23.20
N THR A 320 -9.04 -5.15 21.93
CA THR A 320 -9.95 -5.48 20.83
C THR A 320 -9.87 -6.98 20.55
N PRO A 321 -10.70 -7.56 19.67
CA PRO A 321 -10.52 -8.95 19.27
C PRO A 321 -9.11 -9.27 18.77
N VAL A 322 -8.44 -8.31 18.11
CA VAL A 322 -7.06 -8.47 17.63
C VAL A 322 -6.06 -8.57 18.79
N SER A 323 -6.09 -7.65 19.75
CA SER A 323 -5.15 -7.72 20.88
C SER A 323 -5.51 -8.80 21.91
N GLN A 324 -6.78 -9.20 22.00
CA GLN A 324 -7.23 -10.26 22.91
C GLN A 324 -6.61 -11.62 22.55
N ILE A 325 -6.53 -11.96 21.27
CA ILE A 325 -5.89 -13.21 20.82
C ILE A 325 -4.35 -13.15 20.92
N LEU A 326 -3.77 -12.00 21.29
CA LEU A 326 -2.33 -11.84 21.50
C LEU A 326 -1.93 -11.90 22.99
N VAL A 327 -2.88 -12.16 23.89
CA VAL A 327 -2.63 -12.28 25.33
C VAL A 327 -1.91 -13.61 25.63
N GLN A 328 -0.65 -13.49 26.06
CA GLN A 328 0.23 -14.59 26.48
C GLN A 328 -0.06 -15.00 27.93
N ASP A 329 -1.25 -15.56 28.17
CA ASP A 329 -1.63 -16.14 29.45
C ASP A 329 -2.54 -17.35 29.23
N ARG A 330 -1.94 -18.53 29.06
CA ARG A 330 -2.70 -19.75 28.76
C ARG A 330 -3.62 -20.21 29.89
N ALA A 331 -3.42 -19.74 31.13
CA ALA A 331 -4.28 -20.10 32.24
C ALA A 331 -5.63 -19.36 32.18
N SER A 332 -5.63 -18.13 31.66
CA SER A 332 -6.83 -17.28 31.58
C SER A 332 -7.30 -16.98 30.15
N ASN A 333 -6.50 -17.31 29.13
CA ASN A 333 -6.79 -17.11 27.71
C ASN A 333 -6.45 -18.37 26.89
N SER A 334 -7.48 -19.04 26.37
CA SER A 334 -7.32 -20.21 25.50
C SER A 334 -6.97 -19.86 24.05
N TYR A 335 -6.91 -18.57 23.68
CA TYR A 335 -6.83 -18.09 22.30
C TYR A 335 -5.49 -17.42 21.93
N ASP A 336 -4.40 -17.77 22.61
CA ASP A 336 -3.08 -17.17 22.35
C ASP A 336 -2.55 -17.56 20.97
N VAL A 337 -2.49 -16.59 20.04
CA VAL A 337 -1.82 -16.69 18.73
C VAL A 337 -0.66 -15.72 18.60
N SER A 338 -0.08 -15.28 19.72
CA SER A 338 1.03 -14.32 19.73
C SER A 338 2.31 -14.83 19.05
N GLY A 339 2.42 -16.12 18.77
CA GLY A 339 3.46 -16.69 17.91
C GLY A 339 3.34 -16.27 16.44
N VAL A 340 2.14 -15.99 15.93
CA VAL A 340 1.93 -15.73 14.51
C VAL A 340 2.60 -14.44 14.03
N PRO A 341 2.48 -13.29 14.71
CA PRO A 341 3.23 -12.09 14.32
C PRO A 341 4.75 -12.31 14.39
N ARG A 342 5.24 -13.09 15.37
CA ARG A 342 6.66 -13.47 15.47
C ARG A 342 7.13 -14.31 14.28
N MET A 343 6.28 -15.22 13.81
CA MET A 343 6.53 -16.05 12.65
C MET A 343 6.52 -15.24 11.35
N LEU A 344 5.49 -14.42 11.12
CA LEU A 344 5.28 -13.73 9.84
C LEU A 344 6.14 -12.48 9.67
N ALA A 345 6.45 -11.79 10.75
CA ALA A 345 7.21 -10.53 10.73
C ALA A 345 8.63 -10.68 11.32
N ARG A 346 9.17 -11.91 11.44
CA ARG A 346 10.54 -12.13 11.94
C ARG A 346 11.56 -11.30 11.14
N PRO A 347 12.31 -10.40 11.79
CA PRO A 347 13.29 -9.56 11.11
C PRO A 347 14.31 -10.33 10.25
N SER A 348 14.91 -11.38 10.83
CA SER A 348 16.07 -12.05 10.28
C SER A 348 15.77 -12.96 9.10
N THR A 349 14.57 -13.57 9.04
CA THR A 349 14.23 -14.59 8.03
C THR A 349 12.95 -14.29 7.25
N CYS A 350 12.10 -13.38 7.73
CA CYS A 350 10.84 -13.07 7.05
C CYS A 350 10.87 -11.74 6.33
N ILE A 351 11.06 -10.64 7.06
CA ILE A 351 11.10 -9.31 6.45
C ILE A 351 12.32 -9.18 5.53
N SER A 352 13.50 -9.62 5.99
CA SER A 352 14.75 -9.55 5.23
C SER A 352 14.74 -10.32 3.91
N THR A 353 13.97 -11.42 3.81
CA THR A 353 13.87 -12.22 2.58
C THR A 353 13.38 -11.39 1.40
N PHE A 354 12.46 -10.45 1.65
CA PHE A 354 11.92 -9.56 0.62
C PHE A 354 12.88 -8.43 0.20
N PHE A 355 14.02 -8.27 0.87
CA PHE A 355 15.04 -7.30 0.44
C PHE A 355 15.72 -7.71 -0.87
N SER A 356 15.73 -9.01 -1.18
CA SER A 356 16.29 -9.55 -2.42
C SER A 356 15.27 -9.61 -3.57
N LEU A 357 14.04 -9.09 -3.39
CA LEU A 357 12.95 -9.28 -4.35
C LEU A 357 13.29 -8.76 -5.75
N GLU A 358 13.85 -7.55 -5.85
CA GLU A 358 14.27 -6.95 -7.13
C GLU A 358 15.34 -7.81 -7.83
N ALA A 359 16.40 -8.17 -7.11
CA ALA A 359 17.49 -8.99 -7.64
C ALA A 359 16.97 -10.37 -8.08
N TRP A 360 16.04 -10.95 -7.33
CA TRP A 360 15.46 -12.25 -7.62
C TRP A 360 14.58 -12.26 -8.87
N PHE A 361 13.85 -11.17 -9.14
CA PHE A 361 13.10 -11.03 -10.39
C PHE A 361 14.00 -10.94 -11.63
N ARG A 362 15.23 -10.44 -11.47
CA ARG A 362 16.23 -10.34 -12.55
C ARG A 362 17.08 -11.61 -12.70
N ASP A 363 17.06 -12.49 -11.71
CA ASP A 363 17.90 -13.68 -11.66
C ASP A 363 17.37 -14.81 -12.52
N ALA A 364 18.27 -15.43 -13.29
CA ALA A 364 17.97 -16.53 -14.20
C ALA A 364 17.97 -17.91 -13.49
N SER A 365 18.46 -17.99 -12.25
CA SER A 365 18.56 -19.25 -11.53
C SER A 365 17.18 -19.75 -11.06
N THR A 366 17.12 -21.05 -10.78
CA THR A 366 15.93 -21.71 -10.21
C THR A 366 15.80 -21.49 -8.70
N LYS A 367 16.70 -20.71 -8.09
CA LYS A 367 16.67 -20.46 -6.64
C LYS A 367 15.35 -19.82 -6.24
N THR A 368 14.83 -20.25 -5.09
CA THR A 368 13.72 -19.55 -4.44
C THR A 368 14.17 -18.17 -3.93
N LEU A 369 13.23 -17.28 -3.64
CA LEU A 369 13.57 -15.96 -3.07
C LEU A 369 14.28 -16.14 -1.72
N PHE A 370 13.84 -17.12 -0.91
CA PHE A 370 14.48 -17.45 0.36
C PHE A 370 15.93 -17.90 0.17
N GLU A 371 16.19 -18.80 -0.79
CA GLU A 371 17.54 -19.25 -1.11
C GLU A 371 18.45 -18.13 -1.60
N MET A 372 17.90 -17.18 -2.36
CA MET A 372 18.66 -16.01 -2.77
C MET A 372 19.03 -15.12 -1.58
N ALA A 373 18.11 -14.93 -0.63
CA ALA A 373 18.34 -14.07 0.52
C ALA A 373 19.31 -14.69 1.56
N HIS A 374 19.22 -16.00 1.80
CA HIS A 374 19.93 -16.67 2.89
C HIS A 374 21.03 -17.63 2.43
N GLY A 375 21.16 -17.87 1.13
CA GLY A 375 22.15 -18.78 0.55
C GLY A 375 21.84 -20.27 0.72
N VAL A 376 20.77 -20.62 1.43
CA VAL A 376 20.33 -22.00 1.69
C VAL A 376 18.82 -22.16 1.52
N PRO A 377 18.31 -23.35 1.17
CA PRO A 377 16.88 -23.64 1.15
C PRO A 377 16.24 -23.43 2.52
N ALA A 378 14.98 -22.96 2.54
CA ALA A 378 14.26 -22.68 3.78
C ALA A 378 14.20 -23.88 4.73
N TRP A 379 13.92 -25.06 4.20
CA TRP A 379 13.84 -26.30 4.97
C TRP A 379 15.20 -26.77 5.48
N SER A 380 16.29 -26.47 4.75
CA SER A 380 17.65 -26.70 5.23
C SER A 380 18.02 -25.76 6.38
N LEU A 381 17.58 -24.50 6.34
CA LEU A 381 17.78 -23.58 7.47
C LEU A 381 17.03 -24.06 8.72
N MET A 382 15.75 -24.46 8.59
CA MET A 382 15.01 -25.02 9.72
C MET A 382 15.66 -26.30 10.28
N LYS A 383 16.25 -27.13 9.42
CA LYS A 383 16.97 -28.32 9.88
C LYS A 383 18.23 -27.96 10.69
N ASN A 384 18.95 -26.92 10.28
CA ASN A 384 20.28 -26.60 10.82
C ASN A 384 20.26 -25.56 11.95
N ASP A 385 19.19 -24.78 12.08
CA ASP A 385 18.99 -23.78 13.14
C ASP A 385 17.88 -24.24 14.09
N ALA A 386 18.29 -24.86 15.20
CA ALA A 386 17.37 -25.41 16.20
C ALA A 386 16.48 -24.33 16.85
N LEU A 387 16.98 -23.10 17.01
CA LEU A 387 16.20 -22.01 17.59
C LEU A 387 15.12 -21.55 16.61
N TYR A 388 15.51 -21.33 15.35
CA TYR A 388 14.55 -20.98 14.31
C TYR A 388 13.47 -22.07 14.14
N ASN A 389 13.87 -23.34 14.13
CA ASN A 389 12.94 -24.48 14.05
C ASN A 389 11.93 -24.49 15.20
N LYS A 390 12.44 -24.35 16.43
CA LYS A 390 11.62 -24.31 17.64
C LYS A 390 10.62 -23.17 17.60
N ASP A 391 11.07 -21.95 17.33
CA ASP A 391 10.21 -20.75 17.31
C ASP A 391 9.09 -20.86 16.25
N MET A 392 9.42 -21.40 15.07
CA MET A 392 8.46 -21.63 13.99
C MET A 392 7.41 -22.66 14.41
N ASN A 393 7.83 -23.81 14.94
CA ASN A 393 6.91 -24.87 15.37
C ASN A 393 6.01 -24.43 16.53
N GLU A 394 6.55 -23.73 17.54
CA GLU A 394 5.75 -23.21 18.65
C GLU A 394 4.70 -22.20 18.16
N SER A 395 5.06 -21.36 17.20
CA SER A 395 4.13 -20.39 16.59
C SER A 395 3.02 -21.07 15.79
N LEU A 396 3.36 -22.10 15.01
CA LEU A 396 2.40 -22.90 14.26
C LEU A 396 1.48 -23.72 15.17
N VAL A 397 1.96 -24.21 16.32
CA VAL A 397 1.12 -24.90 17.29
C VAL A 397 0.02 -23.98 17.84
N LEU A 398 0.38 -22.74 18.18
CA LEU A 398 -0.57 -21.73 18.67
C LEU A 398 -1.63 -21.40 17.61
N ASP A 399 -1.18 -21.15 16.38
CA ASP A 399 -2.05 -20.87 15.24
C ASP A 399 -3.02 -22.03 14.96
N SER A 400 -2.49 -23.25 14.85
CA SER A 400 -3.25 -24.46 14.57
C SER A 400 -4.26 -24.78 15.66
N SER A 401 -3.91 -24.57 16.93
CA SER A 401 -4.84 -24.81 18.04
C SER A 401 -6.04 -23.85 17.97
N PHE A 402 -5.77 -22.56 17.75
CA PHE A 402 -6.82 -21.54 17.66
C PHE A 402 -7.75 -21.76 16.47
N ILE A 403 -7.20 -22.03 15.28
CA ILE A 403 -8.00 -22.11 14.08
C ILE A 403 -8.87 -23.37 14.07
N VAL A 404 -8.36 -24.51 14.56
CA VAL A 404 -9.12 -25.75 14.69
C VAL A 404 -10.26 -25.58 15.69
N ASP A 405 -10.00 -25.00 16.86
CA ASP A 405 -11.02 -24.78 17.90
C ASP A 405 -12.18 -23.87 17.42
N ILE A 406 -11.93 -23.02 16.42
CA ILE A 406 -12.94 -22.07 15.88
C ILE A 406 -13.61 -22.58 14.61
N MET A 407 -12.86 -23.26 13.73
CA MET A 407 -13.30 -23.59 12.36
C MET A 407 -13.70 -25.04 12.14
N LEU A 408 -13.34 -25.99 13.02
CA LEU A 408 -13.73 -27.39 12.85
C LEU A 408 -14.82 -27.74 13.87
N LYS A 409 -16.08 -27.80 13.41
CA LYS A 409 -17.23 -28.18 14.26
C LYS A 409 -17.59 -29.64 14.19
N GLU A 410 -17.42 -30.26 13.03
CA GLU A 410 -17.76 -31.66 12.81
C GLU A 410 -16.69 -32.33 11.97
N VAL A 411 -16.14 -33.44 12.48
CA VAL A 411 -15.24 -34.29 11.73
C VAL A 411 -15.70 -35.73 11.85
N ASP A 412 -16.29 -36.24 10.76
CA ASP A 412 -16.73 -37.64 10.69
C ASP A 412 -15.58 -38.55 10.23
N SER A 413 -14.68 -38.89 11.14
CA SER A 413 -13.55 -39.80 10.91
C SER A 413 -13.22 -40.54 12.21
N LYS A 414 -12.78 -41.81 12.16
CA LYS A 414 -12.32 -42.52 13.37
C LYS A 414 -10.84 -42.29 13.64
N GLU A 415 -10.06 -42.11 12.59
CA GLU A 415 -8.62 -41.82 12.67
C GLU A 415 -8.23 -40.70 11.71
N ILE A 416 -7.43 -39.75 12.19
CA ILE A 416 -6.89 -38.64 11.41
C ILE A 416 -5.38 -38.64 11.50
N PHE A 417 -4.74 -38.53 10.34
CA PHE A 417 -3.31 -38.34 10.19
C PHE A 417 -3.02 -36.90 9.79
N ASP A 418 -2.44 -36.12 10.70
CA ASP A 418 -1.98 -34.75 10.48
C ASP A 418 -0.61 -34.79 9.78
N VAL A 419 -0.61 -34.55 8.47
CA VAL A 419 0.56 -34.69 7.60
C VAL A 419 1.33 -33.38 7.57
N GLY A 420 2.60 -33.40 7.99
CA GLY A 420 3.38 -32.18 8.22
C GLY A 420 2.93 -31.44 9.48
N GLY A 421 2.38 -32.14 10.47
CA GLY A 421 1.72 -31.54 11.63
C GLY A 421 2.65 -30.89 12.65
N GLY A 422 3.97 -30.90 12.42
CA GLY A 422 4.96 -30.31 13.32
C GLY A 422 4.93 -30.91 14.72
N HIS A 423 4.82 -30.06 15.73
CA HIS A 423 4.65 -30.47 17.13
C HIS A 423 3.19 -30.82 17.50
N GLY A 424 2.33 -31.05 16.50
CA GLY A 424 0.98 -31.63 16.65
C GLY A 424 -0.10 -30.66 17.09
N GLY A 425 0.04 -29.35 16.84
CA GLY A 425 -0.94 -28.36 17.29
C GLY A 425 -2.37 -28.63 16.79
N ALA A 426 -2.53 -28.95 15.49
CA ALA A 426 -3.83 -29.27 14.92
C ALA A 426 -4.33 -30.62 15.43
N ALA A 427 -3.52 -31.69 15.33
CA ALA A 427 -3.85 -33.01 15.84
C ALA A 427 -4.33 -33.00 17.31
N LYS A 428 -3.66 -32.26 18.19
CA LYS A 428 -4.02 -32.13 19.62
C LYS A 428 -5.33 -31.36 19.80
N ALA A 429 -5.55 -30.30 19.02
CA ALA A 429 -6.81 -29.56 19.05
C ALA A 429 -7.99 -30.42 18.60
N ILE A 430 -7.82 -31.17 17.51
CA ILE A 430 -8.81 -32.15 17.03
C ILE A 430 -9.08 -33.22 18.09
N ALA A 431 -8.04 -33.83 18.69
CA ALA A 431 -8.20 -34.87 19.71
C ALA A 431 -8.95 -34.36 20.96
N ARG A 432 -8.74 -33.08 21.35
CA ARG A 432 -9.48 -32.45 22.44
C ARG A 432 -10.95 -32.18 22.09
N ALA A 433 -11.21 -31.66 20.88
CA ALA A 433 -12.56 -31.34 20.42
C ALA A 433 -13.40 -32.59 20.13
N PHE A 434 -12.75 -33.66 19.64
CA PHE A 434 -13.37 -34.92 19.27
C PHE A 434 -12.64 -36.12 19.90
N PRO A 435 -12.86 -36.41 21.20
CA PRO A 435 -12.13 -37.46 21.92
C PRO A 435 -12.30 -38.88 21.38
N HIS A 436 -13.27 -39.09 20.48
CA HIS A 436 -13.50 -40.37 19.81
C HIS A 436 -12.62 -40.58 18.57
N ILE A 437 -11.91 -39.53 18.11
CA ILE A 437 -11.02 -39.57 16.96
C ILE A 437 -9.61 -39.84 17.43
N LYS A 438 -8.96 -40.87 16.86
CA LYS A 438 -7.54 -41.12 17.08
C LYS A 438 -6.72 -40.21 16.17
N CYS A 439 -5.83 -39.40 16.76
CA CYS A 439 -4.98 -38.47 16.01
C CYS A 439 -3.52 -38.95 15.99
N SER A 440 -2.90 -38.90 14.82
CA SER A 440 -1.45 -39.12 14.64
C SER A 440 -0.83 -37.99 13.83
N VAL A 441 0.45 -37.72 14.02
CA VAL A 441 1.21 -36.68 13.31
C VAL A 441 2.32 -37.33 12.50
N LEU A 442 2.42 -36.99 11.21
CA LEU A 442 3.59 -37.29 10.37
C LEU A 442 4.46 -36.05 10.25
N ASP A 443 5.74 -36.13 10.61
CA ASP A 443 6.72 -35.11 10.23
C ASP A 443 8.13 -35.71 10.13
N LEU A 444 9.10 -34.91 9.69
CA LEU A 444 10.49 -35.34 9.60
C LEU A 444 11.08 -35.65 10.98
N GLU A 445 12.03 -36.57 11.04
CA GLU A 445 12.70 -37.01 12.28
C GLU A 445 13.20 -35.85 13.15
N GLN A 446 13.82 -34.84 12.53
CA GLN A 446 14.35 -33.70 13.28
C GLN A 446 13.26 -32.83 13.93
N VAL A 447 12.01 -32.90 13.46
CA VAL A 447 10.85 -32.20 14.03
C VAL A 447 10.23 -33.08 15.12
N ILE A 448 9.97 -34.34 14.82
CA ILE A 448 9.36 -35.29 15.76
C ILE A 448 10.22 -35.51 17.00
N SER A 449 11.54 -35.60 16.87
CA SER A 449 12.47 -35.75 18.00
C SER A 449 12.46 -34.56 18.97
N GLN A 450 11.93 -33.41 18.56
CA GLN A 450 11.78 -32.20 19.39
C GLN A 450 10.33 -31.97 19.85
N ALA A 451 9.38 -32.78 19.37
CA ALA A 451 7.99 -32.66 19.74
C ALA A 451 7.80 -33.00 21.23
N PRO A 452 6.96 -32.25 21.96
CA PRO A 452 6.68 -32.52 23.36
C PRO A 452 5.93 -33.85 23.51
N SER A 453 6.29 -34.64 24.53
CA SER A 453 5.61 -35.89 24.88
C SER A 453 4.11 -35.65 25.09
N ASP A 454 3.28 -36.49 24.48
CA ASP A 454 1.82 -36.36 24.52
C ASP A 454 1.18 -37.74 24.42
N ASP A 455 0.26 -38.05 25.34
CA ASP A 455 -0.43 -39.34 25.37
C ASP A 455 -1.71 -39.33 24.49
N THR A 456 -2.11 -38.16 23.98
CA THR A 456 -3.34 -37.99 23.18
C THR A 456 -3.10 -38.09 21.67
N VAL A 457 -1.85 -37.92 21.22
CA VAL A 457 -1.46 -37.93 19.81
C VAL A 457 -0.23 -38.80 19.61
N MET A 458 -0.26 -39.66 18.58
CA MET A 458 0.89 -40.47 18.21
C MET A 458 1.77 -39.73 17.20
N PHE A 459 3.05 -39.53 17.53
CA PHE A 459 4.02 -38.92 16.63
C PHE A 459 4.78 -39.97 15.82
N ILE A 460 4.82 -39.80 14.50
CA ILE A 460 5.46 -40.72 13.57
C ILE A 460 6.43 -39.94 12.69
N SER A 461 7.68 -40.38 12.69
CA SER A 461 8.72 -39.84 11.82
C SER A 461 8.61 -40.40 10.41
N GLY A 462 8.64 -39.52 9.40
CA GLY A 462 8.63 -39.93 8.00
C GLY A 462 8.59 -38.76 7.02
N ASN A 463 8.74 -39.09 5.74
CA ASN A 463 8.69 -38.12 4.66
C ASN A 463 7.38 -38.26 3.87
N MET A 464 6.54 -37.21 3.88
CA MET A 464 5.25 -37.19 3.19
C MET A 464 5.34 -37.39 1.67
N PHE A 465 6.49 -37.14 1.06
CA PHE A 465 6.71 -37.41 -0.36
C PHE A 465 6.96 -38.89 -0.66
N GLU A 466 7.41 -39.66 0.34
CA GLU A 466 7.76 -41.07 0.20
C GLU A 466 6.58 -41.97 0.56
N SER A 467 6.07 -41.84 1.79
CA SER A 467 4.96 -42.66 2.28
C SER A 467 4.22 -41.97 3.42
N ILE A 468 2.91 -42.15 3.46
CA ILE A 468 2.03 -41.72 4.56
C ILE A 468 1.39 -42.99 5.13
N PRO A 469 1.42 -43.21 6.46
CA PRO A 469 0.78 -44.38 7.07
C PRO A 469 -0.73 -44.41 6.82
N THR A 470 -1.32 -45.60 6.81
CA THR A 470 -2.74 -45.78 6.56
C THR A 470 -3.60 -45.09 7.61
N ALA A 471 -4.62 -44.35 7.18
CA ALA A 471 -5.56 -43.64 8.04
C ALA A 471 -6.93 -43.51 7.37
N ASP A 472 -7.98 -43.25 8.16
CA ASP A 472 -9.32 -42.97 7.61
C ASP A 472 -9.39 -41.59 6.94
N ALA A 473 -8.63 -40.60 7.45
CA ALA A 473 -8.46 -39.31 6.80
C ALA A 473 -7.04 -38.75 6.95
N CYS A 474 -6.55 -38.09 5.89
CA CYS A 474 -5.34 -37.26 5.95
C CYS A 474 -5.76 -35.80 6.16
N PHE A 475 -5.15 -35.11 7.11
CA PHE A 475 -5.34 -33.69 7.39
C PHE A 475 -4.08 -32.92 6.99
N LEU A 476 -4.26 -31.86 6.21
CA LEU A 476 -3.20 -30.98 5.73
C LEU A 476 -3.60 -29.54 6.05
N LYS A 477 -2.88 -28.88 6.96
CA LYS A 477 -3.08 -27.45 7.27
C LYS A 477 -1.84 -26.66 6.87
N ALA A 478 -2.01 -25.67 5.99
CA ALA A 478 -0.92 -24.80 5.56
C ALA A 478 0.35 -25.57 5.14
N ILE A 479 0.13 -26.70 4.43
CA ILE A 479 1.20 -27.50 3.82
C ILE A 479 1.28 -27.20 2.33
N LEU A 480 0.16 -27.33 1.61
CA LEU A 480 0.12 -27.27 0.14
C LEU A 480 0.40 -25.86 -0.42
N ASP A 481 0.28 -24.82 0.39
CA ASP A 481 0.69 -23.44 0.11
C ASP A 481 2.21 -23.28 0.05
N CYS A 482 2.97 -24.12 0.76
CA CYS A 482 4.42 -24.07 0.74
C CYS A 482 5.05 -24.71 -0.50
N TRP A 483 4.26 -25.37 -1.35
CA TRP A 483 4.76 -26.18 -2.47
C TRP A 483 4.16 -25.74 -3.81
N ASN A 484 4.91 -25.98 -4.88
CA ASN A 484 4.40 -25.84 -6.25
C ASN A 484 3.33 -26.92 -6.57
N ASP A 485 2.64 -26.76 -7.69
CA ASP A 485 1.52 -27.64 -8.08
C ASP A 485 1.95 -29.11 -8.24
N ASP A 486 3.10 -29.37 -8.87
CA ASP A 486 3.61 -30.73 -9.09
C ASP A 486 3.87 -31.45 -7.76
N ASP A 487 4.45 -30.74 -6.80
CA ASP A 487 4.72 -31.26 -5.46
C ASP A 487 3.44 -31.43 -4.64
N CYS A 488 2.46 -30.53 -4.78
CA CYS A 488 1.12 -30.72 -4.20
C CYS A 488 0.45 -31.99 -4.74
N VAL A 489 0.52 -32.23 -6.05
CA VAL A 489 0.00 -33.45 -6.69
C VAL A 489 0.69 -34.69 -6.14
N LYS A 490 2.02 -34.67 -5.92
CA LYS A 490 2.75 -35.79 -5.32
C LYS A 490 2.28 -36.08 -3.89
N ILE A 491 2.16 -35.05 -3.04
CA ILE A 491 1.70 -35.18 -1.65
C ILE A 491 0.28 -35.75 -1.63
N LEU A 492 -0.62 -35.21 -2.45
CA LEU A 492 -2.01 -35.66 -2.53
C LEU A 492 -2.14 -37.10 -3.05
N ARG A 493 -1.27 -37.53 -3.98
CA ARG A 493 -1.21 -38.94 -4.40
C ARG A 493 -0.79 -39.87 -3.26
N GLN A 494 0.11 -39.43 -2.39
CA GLN A 494 0.47 -40.20 -1.20
C GLN A 494 -0.68 -40.26 -0.19
N CYS A 495 -1.38 -39.14 0.03
CA CYS A 495 -2.58 -39.13 0.88
C CYS A 495 -3.64 -40.09 0.34
N LYS A 496 -3.88 -40.07 -0.98
CA LYS A 496 -4.82 -40.99 -1.65
C LYS A 496 -4.44 -42.46 -1.46
N ARG A 497 -3.14 -42.80 -1.46
CA ARG A 497 -2.66 -44.18 -1.23
C ARG A 497 -2.81 -44.60 0.24
N ALA A 498 -2.65 -43.66 1.16
CA ALA A 498 -2.80 -43.91 2.59
C ALA A 498 -4.26 -44.15 3.00
N ILE A 499 -5.21 -43.62 2.25
CA ILE A 499 -6.64 -43.79 2.50
C ILE A 499 -7.12 -45.11 1.86
N PRO A 500 -7.55 -46.11 2.65
CA PRO A 500 -8.04 -47.38 2.11
C PRO A 500 -9.36 -47.16 1.34
N ALA A 501 -9.57 -47.95 0.29
CA ALA A 501 -10.84 -47.95 -0.43
C ALA A 501 -11.94 -48.56 0.45
N ARG A 502 -12.91 -47.75 0.88
CA ARG A 502 -14.05 -48.16 1.72
C ARG A 502 -15.35 -47.62 1.15
N ASP A 503 -16.43 -48.36 1.36
CA ASP A 503 -17.79 -47.98 0.91
C ASP A 503 -18.36 -46.76 1.66
N ASP A 504 -17.84 -46.46 2.87
CA ASP A 504 -18.15 -45.26 3.67
C ASP A 504 -17.21 -44.06 3.41
N GLY A 505 -16.18 -44.25 2.58
CA GLY A 505 -15.35 -43.19 1.98
C GLY A 505 -14.34 -42.51 2.93
N GLY A 506 -13.05 -42.76 2.75
CA GLY A 506 -12.01 -41.93 3.37
C GLY A 506 -11.76 -40.62 2.62
N LYS A 507 -11.16 -39.63 3.29
CA LYS A 507 -11.07 -38.25 2.78
C LYS A 507 -9.73 -37.57 3.09
N VAL A 508 -9.35 -36.63 2.23
CA VAL A 508 -8.30 -35.65 2.52
C VAL A 508 -8.98 -34.36 2.94
N ILE A 509 -8.62 -33.84 4.12
CA ILE A 509 -9.10 -32.57 4.66
C ILE A 509 -7.97 -31.56 4.50
N ILE A 510 -8.24 -30.47 3.78
CA ILE A 510 -7.26 -29.42 3.49
C ILE A 510 -7.75 -28.13 4.15
N MET A 511 -6.90 -27.52 4.95
CA MET A 511 -7.14 -26.22 5.59
C MET A 511 -6.11 -25.21 5.05
N ASN A 512 -6.47 -24.55 3.96
CA ASN A 512 -5.69 -23.53 3.26
C ASN A 512 -6.60 -22.36 2.87
N PHE A 513 -6.01 -21.22 2.50
CA PHE A 513 -6.81 -20.17 1.87
C PHE A 513 -7.21 -20.60 0.45
N VAL A 514 -8.37 -20.13 0.02
CA VAL A 514 -8.80 -20.17 -1.37
C VAL A 514 -8.99 -18.71 -1.77
N ILE A 515 -8.22 -18.25 -2.75
CA ILE A 515 -8.23 -16.84 -3.14
C ILE A 515 -9.62 -16.45 -3.65
N GLY A 516 -10.16 -15.35 -3.12
CA GLY A 516 -11.50 -14.85 -3.44
C GLY A 516 -12.63 -15.55 -2.70
N ASP A 517 -12.37 -16.74 -2.14
CA ASP A 517 -13.34 -17.47 -1.34
C ASP A 517 -13.59 -16.76 -0.01
N GLY A 518 -14.87 -16.59 0.35
CA GLY A 518 -15.27 -15.93 1.59
C GLY A 518 -14.84 -14.45 1.70
N ALA A 519 -14.29 -13.86 0.64
CA ALA A 519 -13.87 -12.47 0.60
C ALA A 519 -15.08 -11.53 0.54
N GLN A 520 -15.67 -11.30 1.72
CA GLN A 520 -16.80 -10.38 1.88
C GLN A 520 -16.37 -8.91 1.84
N ASP A 521 -15.08 -8.64 2.02
CA ASP A 521 -14.47 -7.33 1.89
C ASP A 521 -13.02 -7.42 1.39
N ASN A 522 -12.45 -6.25 1.11
CA ASN A 522 -11.08 -6.13 0.60
C ASN A 522 -10.02 -6.57 1.62
N VAL A 523 -10.31 -6.54 2.94
CA VAL A 523 -9.32 -6.91 3.96
C VAL A 523 -9.01 -8.40 3.90
N ILE A 524 -10.04 -9.24 3.73
CA ILE A 524 -9.87 -10.69 3.59
C ILE A 524 -9.07 -11.01 2.32
N LEU A 525 -9.48 -10.44 1.18
CA LEU A 525 -8.81 -10.67 -0.09
C LEU A 525 -7.37 -10.17 -0.08
N GLU A 526 -7.12 -8.99 0.49
CA GLU A 526 -5.76 -8.43 0.61
C GLU A 526 -4.88 -9.31 1.51
N THR A 527 -5.44 -9.84 2.61
CA THR A 527 -4.73 -10.79 3.47
C THR A 527 -4.36 -12.07 2.72
N GLN A 528 -5.28 -12.63 1.93
CA GLN A 528 -5.03 -13.81 1.08
C GLN A 528 -3.91 -13.53 0.07
N LEU A 529 -3.94 -12.37 -0.62
CA LEU A 529 -2.89 -12.00 -1.59
C LEU A 529 -1.54 -11.66 -0.96
N LEU A 530 -1.54 -11.08 0.25
CA LEU A 530 -0.30 -10.86 1.00
C LEU A 530 0.30 -12.18 1.47
N PHE A 531 -0.53 -13.14 1.87
CA PHE A 531 -0.06 -14.47 2.22
C PHE A 531 0.40 -15.25 0.98
N ASP A 532 -0.26 -15.08 -0.17
CA ASP A 532 0.23 -15.58 -1.45
C ASP A 532 1.66 -15.07 -1.71
N MET A 533 1.89 -13.77 -1.58
CA MET A 533 3.23 -13.18 -1.68
C MET A 533 4.20 -13.71 -0.62
N PHE A 534 3.73 -14.05 0.57
CA PHE A 534 4.54 -14.65 1.63
C PHE A 534 5.04 -16.05 1.24
N VAL A 535 4.16 -16.94 0.80
CA VAL A 535 4.52 -18.34 0.46
C VAL A 535 5.28 -18.45 -0.86
N MET A 536 5.16 -17.44 -1.74
CA MET A 536 6.00 -17.28 -2.93
C MET A 536 7.50 -17.43 -2.62
N ARG A 537 7.93 -17.01 -1.43
CA ARG A 537 9.35 -17.05 -1.06
C ARG A 537 9.95 -18.46 -1.03
N TYR A 538 9.09 -19.47 -0.87
CA TYR A 538 9.43 -20.89 -0.87
C TYR A 538 9.24 -21.56 -2.24
N GLY A 539 8.70 -20.84 -3.23
CA GLY A 539 8.21 -21.44 -4.48
C GLY A 539 6.77 -21.97 -4.39
N GLY A 540 6.09 -21.68 -3.28
CA GLY A 540 4.68 -22.04 -3.05
C GLY A 540 3.68 -21.02 -3.59
N ALA A 541 2.39 -21.32 -3.44
CA ALA A 541 1.29 -20.50 -3.94
C ALA A 541 0.00 -20.65 -3.13
N GLU A 542 -0.70 -19.55 -2.95
CA GLU A 542 -2.15 -19.57 -2.68
C GLU A 542 -2.89 -19.60 -4.01
N ARG A 543 -4.05 -20.25 -4.02
CA ARG A 543 -4.72 -20.67 -5.26
C ARG A 543 -6.19 -20.31 -5.25
N GLU A 544 -6.71 -19.97 -6.42
CA GLU A 544 -8.14 -19.86 -6.68
C GLU A 544 -8.77 -21.26 -6.79
N GLU A 545 -10.09 -21.36 -6.63
CA GLU A 545 -10.78 -22.66 -6.65
C GLU A 545 -10.48 -23.48 -7.92
N HIS A 546 -10.46 -22.83 -9.08
CA HIS A 546 -10.24 -23.52 -10.36
C HIS A 546 -8.83 -24.13 -10.46
N GLU A 547 -7.83 -23.52 -9.82
CA GLU A 547 -6.46 -24.02 -9.73
C GLU A 547 -6.39 -25.24 -8.78
N TRP A 548 -7.06 -25.16 -7.62
CA TRP A 548 -7.21 -26.30 -6.71
C TRP A 548 -7.88 -27.49 -7.40
N ARG A 549 -8.97 -27.25 -8.14
CA ARG A 549 -9.68 -28.29 -8.90
C ARG A 549 -8.75 -29.02 -9.86
N LYS A 550 -7.88 -28.30 -10.57
CA LYS A 550 -6.89 -28.90 -11.49
C LYS A 550 -5.94 -29.84 -10.74
N ILE A 551 -5.39 -29.39 -9.61
CA ILE A 551 -4.46 -30.17 -8.78
C ILE A 551 -5.15 -31.44 -8.26
N PHE A 552 -6.39 -31.35 -7.78
CA PHE A 552 -7.15 -32.49 -7.28
C PHE A 552 -7.41 -33.52 -8.38
N LEU A 553 -7.82 -33.08 -9.56
CA LEU A 553 -8.03 -33.95 -10.72
C LEU A 553 -6.73 -34.67 -11.13
N GLU A 554 -5.61 -33.96 -11.16
CA GLU A 554 -4.31 -34.52 -11.52
C GLU A 554 -3.74 -35.49 -10.47
N ALA A 555 -4.06 -35.26 -9.19
CA ALA A 555 -3.80 -36.19 -8.10
C ALA A 555 -4.74 -37.41 -8.12
N GLY A 556 -5.76 -37.39 -8.98
CA GLY A 556 -6.68 -38.50 -9.23
C GLY A 556 -7.93 -38.49 -8.35
N PHE A 557 -8.30 -37.36 -7.76
CA PHE A 557 -9.56 -37.21 -7.04
C PHE A 557 -10.70 -36.89 -8.03
N SER A 558 -11.84 -37.55 -7.88
CA SER A 558 -13.01 -37.39 -8.77
C SER A 558 -13.98 -36.30 -8.31
N GLY A 559 -13.81 -35.77 -7.09
CA GLY A 559 -14.64 -34.72 -6.53
C GLY A 559 -13.99 -34.06 -5.31
N TYR A 560 -14.45 -32.86 -4.99
CA TYR A 560 -14.09 -32.10 -3.80
C TYR A 560 -15.29 -31.28 -3.32
N LYS A 561 -15.25 -30.82 -2.07
CA LYS A 561 -16.24 -29.90 -1.51
C LYS A 561 -15.49 -28.84 -0.74
N ILE A 562 -15.77 -27.57 -1.03
CA ILE A 562 -15.33 -26.44 -0.20
C ILE A 562 -16.43 -26.19 0.83
N THR A 563 -16.05 -26.14 2.11
CA THR A 563 -16.97 -25.87 3.21
C THR A 563 -16.66 -24.52 3.82
N HIS A 564 -17.64 -23.62 3.80
CA HIS A 564 -17.62 -22.42 4.60
C HIS A 564 -18.26 -22.73 5.95
N GLU A 565 -17.46 -22.99 6.98
CA GLU A 565 -18.03 -23.11 8.31
C GLU A 565 -18.40 -21.73 8.85
N GLY A 566 -19.68 -21.55 9.20
CA GLY A 566 -20.13 -20.38 9.94
C GLY A 566 -19.43 -20.34 11.29
N LEU A 567 -18.58 -19.34 11.50
CA LEU A 567 -17.70 -19.25 12.67
C LEU A 567 -18.52 -19.15 13.95
N SER A 568 -18.19 -19.98 14.95
CA SER A 568 -18.80 -19.91 16.30
C SER A 568 -18.57 -18.55 16.97
N THR A 569 -17.46 -17.88 16.64
CA THR A 569 -17.07 -16.56 17.15
C THR A 569 -16.62 -15.61 16.04
N GLN A 570 -17.58 -15.04 15.30
CA GLN A 570 -17.31 -14.11 14.17
C GLN A 570 -16.33 -12.97 14.51
N LYS A 571 -16.39 -12.42 15.73
CA LYS A 571 -15.51 -11.31 16.16
C LYS A 571 -14.05 -11.73 16.34
N LEU A 572 -13.78 -12.89 16.95
CA LEU A 572 -12.40 -13.38 17.15
C LEU A 572 -11.76 -13.78 15.82
N HIS A 573 -12.54 -14.40 14.93
CA HIS A 573 -12.06 -14.71 13.57
C HIS A 573 -11.71 -13.44 12.79
N ARG A 574 -12.55 -12.40 12.87
CA ARG A 574 -12.23 -11.11 12.26
C ARG A 574 -10.93 -10.52 12.84
N GLY A 575 -10.77 -10.57 14.16
CA GLY A 575 -9.53 -10.15 14.82
C GLY A 575 -8.29 -10.95 14.38
N TYR A 576 -8.46 -12.25 14.14
CA TYR A 576 -7.41 -13.11 13.58
C TYR A 576 -7.01 -12.70 12.17
N ILE A 577 -7.96 -12.48 11.26
CA ILE A 577 -7.65 -11.98 9.91
C ILE A 577 -6.94 -10.63 9.96
N GLU A 578 -7.43 -9.69 10.77
CA GLU A 578 -6.81 -8.37 10.91
C GLU A 578 -5.40 -8.45 11.52
N MET A 579 -5.14 -9.40 12.42
CA MET A 579 -3.79 -9.69 12.92
C MET A 579 -2.86 -10.19 11.81
N TRP A 580 -3.33 -11.11 10.95
CA TRP A 580 -2.57 -11.61 9.81
C TRP A 580 -2.26 -10.48 8.84
N HIS A 581 -3.27 -9.67 8.52
CA HIS A 581 -3.13 -8.51 7.65
C HIS A 581 -2.02 -7.56 8.13
N ASN A 582 -2.06 -7.20 9.43
CA ASN A 582 -1.06 -6.30 10.01
C ASN A 582 0.35 -6.91 10.06
N SER A 583 0.45 -8.22 10.26
CA SER A 583 1.73 -8.95 10.29
C SER A 583 2.43 -8.99 8.92
N LEU A 584 1.67 -8.94 7.83
CA LEU A 584 2.18 -9.07 6.45
C LEU A 584 2.40 -7.74 5.73
N PHE A 585 2.03 -6.59 6.33
CA PHE A 585 2.13 -5.26 5.69
C PHE A 585 3.53 -4.87 5.18
N HIS A 586 4.59 -5.41 5.76
CA HIS A 586 5.96 -5.23 5.25
C HIS A 586 6.12 -5.62 3.78
N ILE A 587 5.35 -6.61 3.29
CA ILE A 587 5.34 -7.05 1.89
C ILE A 587 4.89 -5.92 0.94
N LYS A 588 3.96 -5.06 1.37
CA LYS A 588 3.50 -3.92 0.54
C LYS A 588 4.64 -2.91 0.32
N SER A 589 5.36 -2.56 1.38
CA SER A 589 6.50 -1.63 1.26
C SER A 589 7.63 -2.21 0.40
N THR A 590 7.98 -3.49 0.59
CA THR A 590 9.03 -4.13 -0.23
C THR A 590 8.58 -4.40 -1.65
N GLY A 591 7.30 -4.70 -1.87
CA GLY A 591 6.70 -4.84 -3.20
C GLY A 591 6.71 -3.52 -3.98
N LEU A 592 6.32 -2.42 -3.34
CA LEU A 592 6.42 -1.07 -3.91
C LEU A 592 7.88 -0.73 -4.26
N LEU A 593 8.82 -0.98 -3.35
CA LEU A 593 10.24 -0.76 -3.60
C LEU A 593 10.74 -1.60 -4.80
N CYS A 594 10.30 -2.86 -4.89
CA CYS A 594 10.68 -3.75 -5.98
C CYS A 594 10.17 -3.25 -7.34
N VAL A 595 8.91 -2.84 -7.47
CA VAL A 595 8.41 -2.36 -8.77
C VAL A 595 9.07 -1.06 -9.22
N VAL A 596 9.46 -0.23 -8.25
CA VAL A 596 10.26 0.97 -8.45
C VAL A 596 11.71 0.63 -8.88
N GLY A 597 12.32 -0.42 -8.32
CA GLY A 597 13.63 -0.94 -8.75
C GLY A 597 13.62 -1.63 -10.11
N LEU A 598 12.55 -2.34 -10.43
CA LEU A 598 12.35 -2.98 -11.72
C LEU A 598 12.05 -1.96 -12.84
N GLY A 599 11.63 -0.75 -12.50
CA GLY A 599 11.22 0.27 -13.47
C GLY A 599 9.86 0.00 -14.11
N ILE A 600 8.97 -0.74 -13.42
CA ILE A 600 7.65 -1.11 -13.94
C ILE A 600 6.78 0.11 -14.26
N PRO A 601 6.68 1.16 -13.42
CA PRO A 601 5.92 2.35 -13.77
C PRO A 601 6.38 2.99 -15.10
N SER A 602 7.70 3.10 -15.29
CA SER A 602 8.28 3.62 -16.55
C SER A 602 8.01 2.70 -17.74
N ALA A 603 8.06 1.38 -17.55
CA ALA A 603 7.72 0.41 -18.60
C ALA A 603 6.28 0.57 -19.08
N ILE A 604 5.33 0.72 -18.15
CA ILE A 604 3.92 0.97 -18.48
C ILE A 604 3.76 2.34 -19.18
N GLN A 605 4.44 3.38 -18.70
CA GLN A 605 4.38 4.72 -19.31
C GLN A 605 4.84 4.71 -20.77
N LYS A 606 5.95 4.03 -21.08
CA LYS A 606 6.48 3.90 -22.45
C LYS A 606 5.50 3.25 -23.43
N ARG A 607 4.56 2.44 -22.92
CA ARG A 607 3.50 1.79 -23.70
C ARG A 607 2.21 2.61 -23.77
N GLY A 608 2.23 3.87 -23.35
CA GLY A 608 1.06 4.75 -23.37
C GLY A 608 0.24 4.70 -22.07
N GLY A 609 0.81 4.24 -20.97
CA GLY A 609 0.17 4.24 -19.64
C GLY A 609 -0.66 2.98 -19.33
N ALA A 610 -0.68 2.01 -20.23
CA ALA A 610 -1.29 0.70 -20.07
C ALA A 610 -0.40 -0.39 -20.69
N ALA A 611 -0.21 -1.53 -20.01
CA ALA A 611 0.58 -2.64 -20.52
C ALA A 611 0.18 -3.98 -19.87
N THR A 612 0.30 -5.06 -20.62
CA THR A 612 0.24 -6.44 -20.12
C THR A 612 1.53 -6.80 -19.37
N VAL A 613 1.50 -7.85 -18.55
CA VAL A 613 2.72 -8.33 -17.87
C VAL A 613 3.78 -8.79 -18.87
N SER A 614 3.38 -9.41 -19.98
CA SER A 614 4.31 -9.80 -21.05
C SER A 614 5.05 -8.59 -21.63
N GLU A 615 4.35 -7.48 -21.88
CA GLU A 615 4.97 -6.24 -22.36
C GLU A 615 5.87 -5.59 -21.31
N ILE A 616 5.44 -5.56 -20.04
CA ILE A 616 6.24 -5.01 -18.92
C ILE A 616 7.59 -5.74 -18.82
N VAL A 617 7.62 -7.06 -18.97
CA VAL A 617 8.86 -7.84 -18.88
C VAL A 617 9.87 -7.47 -19.96
N THR A 618 9.42 -7.11 -21.16
CA THR A 618 10.33 -6.71 -22.26
C THR A 618 11.12 -5.44 -21.96
N GLU A 619 10.59 -4.56 -21.10
CA GLU A 619 11.20 -3.26 -20.76
C GLU A 619 11.96 -3.26 -19.42
N THR A 620 11.66 -4.21 -18.54
CA THR A 620 12.13 -4.19 -17.14
C THR A 620 13.32 -5.09 -16.87
N GLY A 621 13.66 -6.01 -17.79
CA GLY A 621 14.73 -6.98 -17.59
C GLY A 621 14.41 -8.04 -16.52
N VAL A 622 13.12 -8.25 -16.24
CA VAL A 622 12.64 -9.38 -15.45
C VAL A 622 12.93 -10.67 -16.23
N HIS A 623 13.42 -11.70 -15.55
CA HIS A 623 13.70 -12.96 -16.21
C HIS A 623 12.39 -13.69 -16.59
N PRO A 624 12.25 -14.29 -17.79
CA PRO A 624 11.01 -14.93 -18.22
C PRO A 624 10.49 -16.03 -17.29
N SER A 625 11.38 -16.75 -16.60
CA SER A 625 10.98 -17.76 -15.59
C SER A 625 10.26 -17.17 -14.37
N LYS A 626 10.32 -15.84 -14.19
CA LYS A 626 9.69 -15.13 -13.07
C LYS A 626 8.32 -14.52 -13.41
N LEU A 627 7.84 -14.70 -14.64
CA LEU A 627 6.56 -14.16 -15.11
C LEU A 627 5.36 -14.54 -14.21
N PRO A 628 5.21 -15.79 -13.73
CA PRO A 628 4.10 -16.15 -12.84
C PRO A 628 4.15 -15.39 -11.51
N TYR A 629 5.34 -15.17 -10.96
CA TYR A 629 5.54 -14.42 -9.72
C TYR A 629 5.28 -12.93 -9.89
N LEU A 630 5.61 -12.38 -11.07
CA LEU A 630 5.33 -10.98 -11.38
C LEU A 630 3.82 -10.74 -11.45
N ARG A 631 3.04 -11.68 -12.00
CA ARG A 631 1.56 -11.58 -12.00
C ARG A 631 1.00 -11.53 -10.59
N ARG A 632 1.53 -12.33 -9.65
CA ARG A 632 1.12 -12.33 -8.24
C ARG A 632 1.42 -10.99 -7.56
N LEU A 633 2.64 -10.46 -7.78
CA LEU A 633 3.03 -9.13 -7.28
C LEU A 633 2.10 -8.05 -7.84
N MET A 634 1.86 -8.04 -9.15
CA MET A 634 1.00 -7.04 -9.78
C MET A 634 -0.46 -7.15 -9.32
N ARG A 635 -0.99 -8.37 -9.11
CA ARG A 635 -2.34 -8.60 -8.55
C ARG A 635 -2.48 -7.97 -7.16
N MET A 636 -1.51 -8.21 -6.26
CA MET A 636 -1.51 -7.62 -4.91
C MET A 636 -1.40 -6.08 -4.94
N LEU A 637 -0.52 -5.54 -5.79
CA LEU A 637 -0.33 -4.09 -5.91
C LEU A 637 -1.54 -3.39 -6.57
N THR A 638 -2.24 -4.06 -7.48
CA THR A 638 -3.51 -3.57 -8.04
C THR A 638 -4.60 -3.49 -6.97
N LEU A 639 -4.77 -4.53 -6.16
CA LEU A 639 -5.73 -4.48 -5.03
C LEU A 639 -5.38 -3.38 -4.03
N SER A 640 -4.08 -3.11 -3.85
CA SER A 640 -3.56 -2.04 -3.00
C SER A 640 -3.73 -0.63 -3.60
N GLY A 641 -4.27 -0.48 -4.82
CA GLY A 641 -4.46 0.81 -5.50
C GLY A 641 -3.18 1.42 -6.11
N ILE A 642 -2.07 0.69 -6.10
CA ILE A 642 -0.78 1.15 -6.65
C ILE A 642 -0.83 1.14 -8.18
N PHE A 643 -1.46 0.12 -8.75
CA PHE A 643 -1.83 0.04 -10.16
C PHE A 643 -3.34 -0.15 -10.28
N ALA A 644 -3.87 0.09 -11.47
CA ALA A 644 -5.20 -0.39 -11.85
C ALA A 644 -5.04 -1.54 -12.84
N ALA A 645 -6.02 -2.44 -12.94
CA ALA A 645 -6.04 -3.45 -13.98
C ALA A 645 -7.44 -3.55 -14.58
N ASP A 646 -7.49 -3.69 -15.91
CA ASP A 646 -8.69 -4.11 -16.61
C ASP A 646 -8.58 -5.61 -16.87
N HIS A 647 -9.61 -6.35 -16.50
CA HIS A 647 -9.77 -7.75 -16.89
C HIS A 647 -10.65 -7.80 -18.14
N THR A 648 -10.14 -8.42 -19.20
CA THR A 648 -10.93 -8.76 -20.39
C THR A 648 -11.06 -10.28 -20.44
N ASP A 649 -12.23 -10.79 -20.83
CA ASP A 649 -12.46 -12.23 -20.85
C ASP A 649 -11.44 -12.93 -21.77
N ASN A 650 -10.75 -13.93 -21.22
CA ASN A 650 -9.75 -14.79 -21.88
C ASN A 650 -8.43 -14.14 -22.33
N SER A 651 -8.07 -12.93 -21.87
CA SER A 651 -6.76 -12.31 -22.18
C SER A 651 -5.97 -11.88 -20.93
N GLU A 652 -4.66 -11.61 -21.09
CA GLU A 652 -3.80 -11.19 -19.99
C GLU A 652 -4.28 -9.84 -19.42
N PRO A 653 -4.33 -9.65 -18.08
CA PRO A 653 -4.74 -8.38 -17.49
C PRO A 653 -3.91 -7.21 -18.01
N ILE A 654 -4.58 -6.10 -18.33
CA ILE A 654 -3.93 -4.88 -18.77
C ILE A 654 -3.76 -3.97 -17.56
N TYR A 655 -2.52 -3.76 -17.14
CA TYR A 655 -2.18 -2.91 -15.99
C TYR A 655 -2.01 -1.47 -16.41
N LYS A 656 -2.58 -0.55 -15.64
CA LYS A 656 -2.59 0.89 -15.88
C LYS A 656 -1.97 1.64 -14.71
N LEU A 657 -1.36 2.79 -15.03
CA LEU A 657 -0.90 3.72 -14.01
C LEU A 657 -2.09 4.34 -13.27
N THR A 658 -1.95 4.47 -11.96
CA THR A 658 -2.79 5.31 -11.09
C THR A 658 -2.05 6.63 -10.84
N PRO A 659 -2.69 7.65 -10.23
CA PRO A 659 -1.96 8.86 -9.85
C PRO A 659 -0.73 8.59 -8.99
N MET A 660 -0.79 7.58 -8.12
CA MET A 660 0.31 7.16 -7.25
C MET A 660 1.47 6.54 -8.05
N SER A 661 1.21 5.54 -8.90
CA SER A 661 2.27 4.93 -9.72
C SER A 661 2.79 5.85 -10.83
N HIS A 662 1.99 6.83 -11.28
CA HIS A 662 2.46 7.85 -12.23
C HIS A 662 3.59 8.71 -11.65
N LEU A 663 3.53 9.06 -10.35
CA LEU A 663 4.61 9.78 -9.66
C LEU A 663 5.93 9.00 -9.61
N LEU A 664 5.88 7.68 -9.80
CA LEU A 664 7.03 6.78 -9.76
C LEU A 664 7.68 6.55 -11.13
N VAL A 665 7.15 7.19 -12.19
CA VAL A 665 7.71 7.12 -13.54
C VAL A 665 9.06 7.83 -13.56
N GLN A 666 10.10 7.06 -13.90
CA GLN A 666 11.50 7.49 -13.99
C GLN A 666 11.86 7.92 -15.41
N ASP A 667 11.13 8.90 -15.92
CA ASP A 667 11.38 9.48 -17.24
C ASP A 667 11.15 10.98 -17.16
N SER A 668 12.24 11.74 -17.25
CA SER A 668 12.20 13.20 -17.12
C SER A 668 11.45 13.89 -18.26
N ALA A 669 11.21 13.21 -19.39
CA ALA A 669 10.43 13.76 -20.49
C ALA A 669 8.92 13.69 -20.22
N SER A 670 8.46 12.65 -19.54
CA SER A 670 7.03 12.41 -19.27
C SER A 670 6.60 12.72 -17.84
N ASN A 671 7.53 12.76 -16.88
CA ASN A 671 7.26 13.08 -15.48
C ASN A 671 8.24 14.16 -14.98
N SER A 672 7.73 15.35 -14.68
CA SER A 672 8.52 16.45 -14.10
C SER A 672 8.92 16.20 -12.65
N TYR A 673 8.29 15.23 -11.97
CA TYR A 673 8.46 14.93 -10.55
C TYR A 673 8.68 13.42 -10.33
N ASP A 674 9.87 12.92 -10.66
CA ASP A 674 10.27 11.53 -10.34
C ASP A 674 10.37 11.35 -8.82
N MET A 675 9.30 10.82 -8.22
CA MET A 675 9.21 10.54 -6.79
C MET A 675 9.70 9.14 -6.43
N SER A 676 10.31 8.40 -7.35
CA SER A 676 10.83 7.05 -7.07
C SER A 676 11.88 7.03 -5.95
N GLY A 677 12.50 8.17 -5.65
CA GLY A 677 13.40 8.34 -4.50
C GLY A 677 12.73 8.17 -3.14
N VAL A 678 11.43 8.53 -3.02
CA VAL A 678 10.70 8.47 -1.74
C VAL A 678 10.58 7.04 -1.20
N PRO A 679 10.03 6.05 -1.95
CA PRO A 679 9.99 4.67 -1.48
C PRO A 679 11.40 4.09 -1.28
N ARG A 680 12.39 4.47 -2.12
CA ARG A 680 13.79 4.03 -1.93
C ARG A 680 14.40 4.55 -0.62
N MET A 681 14.00 5.72 -0.16
CA MET A 681 14.45 6.32 1.10
C MET A 681 13.70 5.74 2.29
N LEU A 682 12.35 5.77 2.27
CA LEU A 682 11.51 5.37 3.39
C LEU A 682 11.49 3.86 3.62
N ALA A 683 11.64 3.06 2.57
CA ALA A 683 11.68 1.61 2.64
C ALA A 683 13.09 1.04 2.37
N ARG A 684 14.17 1.83 2.49
CA ARG A 684 15.54 1.33 2.31
C ARG A 684 15.80 0.13 3.23
N PRO A 685 16.12 -1.07 2.70
CA PRO A 685 16.30 -2.27 3.50
C PRO A 685 17.37 -2.15 4.58
N SER A 686 18.55 -1.66 4.18
CA SER A 686 19.76 -1.67 5.01
C SER A 686 19.69 -0.71 6.19
N THR A 687 18.90 0.35 6.07
CA THR A 687 18.82 1.39 7.10
C THR A 687 17.38 1.56 7.55
N SER A 688 16.46 1.97 6.69
CA SER A 688 15.09 2.37 7.09
C SER A 688 14.28 1.24 7.68
N ILE A 689 14.09 0.12 6.96
CA ILE A 689 13.30 -1.01 7.47
C ILE A 689 14.01 -1.66 8.67
N SER A 690 15.32 -1.94 8.54
CA SER A 690 16.10 -2.63 9.57
C SER A 690 16.21 -1.86 10.90
N THR A 691 16.05 -0.54 10.90
CA THR A 691 16.03 0.25 12.15
C THR A 691 14.91 -0.19 13.10
N PHE A 692 13.76 -0.60 12.56
CA PHE A 692 12.62 -1.03 13.35
C PHE A 692 12.76 -2.46 13.88
N PHE A 693 13.80 -3.20 13.50
CA PHE A 693 14.08 -4.53 14.07
C PHE A 693 14.53 -4.44 15.54
N SER A 694 15.12 -3.33 15.94
CA SER A 694 15.54 -3.07 17.32
C SER A 694 14.47 -2.42 18.19
N LEU A 695 13.23 -2.25 17.68
CA LEU A 695 12.19 -1.46 18.35
C LEU A 695 11.88 -2.01 19.76
N GLU A 696 11.70 -3.32 19.90
CA GLU A 696 11.46 -3.96 21.20
C GLU A 696 12.62 -3.75 22.19
N ALA A 697 13.85 -4.05 21.77
CA ALA A 697 15.04 -3.86 22.60
C ALA A 697 15.21 -2.39 23.02
N TRP A 698 14.92 -1.47 22.10
CA TRP A 698 15.01 -0.03 22.35
C TRP A 698 13.99 0.48 23.35
N PHE A 699 12.78 -0.08 23.38
CA PHE A 699 11.78 0.24 24.41
C PHE A 699 12.20 -0.24 25.80
N LYS A 700 12.99 -1.31 25.90
CA LYS A 700 13.50 -1.86 27.17
C LYS A 700 14.77 -1.15 27.67
N ASP A 701 15.45 -0.44 26.79
CA ASP A 701 16.74 0.17 27.06
C ASP A 701 16.65 1.53 27.77
N ALA A 702 17.54 1.74 28.74
CA ALA A 702 17.59 2.94 29.56
C ALA A 702 18.39 4.09 28.92
N SER A 703 19.16 3.82 27.86
CA SER A 703 20.03 4.83 27.24
C SER A 703 19.23 5.90 26.51
N THR A 704 19.90 7.03 26.28
CA THR A 704 19.40 8.15 25.47
C THR A 704 19.62 7.93 23.98
N MET A 705 20.12 6.77 23.55
CA MET A 705 20.31 6.48 22.13
C MET A 705 18.98 6.56 21.39
N THR A 706 19.01 7.13 20.19
CA THR A 706 17.92 7.04 19.22
C THR A 706 17.73 5.58 18.78
N LEU A 707 16.55 5.27 18.24
CA LEU A 707 16.28 3.94 17.71
C LEU A 707 17.28 3.56 16.58
N PHE A 708 17.68 4.54 15.78
CA PHE A 708 18.68 4.33 14.73
C PHE A 708 20.07 4.01 15.30
N GLU A 709 20.53 4.74 16.32
CA GLU A 709 21.81 4.47 16.97
C GLU A 709 21.87 3.08 17.58
N MET A 710 20.77 2.62 18.20
CA MET A 710 20.71 1.26 18.72
C MET A 710 20.80 0.21 17.60
N ALA A 711 20.16 0.46 16.46
CA ALA A 711 20.15 -0.49 15.35
C ALA A 711 21.47 -0.52 14.56
N HIS A 712 22.17 0.62 14.44
CA HIS A 712 23.30 0.78 13.51
C HIS A 712 24.61 1.21 14.16
N GLY A 713 24.61 1.48 15.47
CA GLY A 713 25.81 1.87 16.23
C GLY A 713 26.33 3.27 15.94
N ALA A 714 25.60 4.10 15.18
CA ALA A 714 26.00 5.46 14.84
C ALA A 714 24.77 6.40 14.70
N PRO A 715 24.93 7.72 14.90
CA PRO A 715 23.85 8.69 14.71
C PRO A 715 23.36 8.73 13.26
N THR A 716 22.06 9.01 13.04
CA THR A 716 21.45 8.99 11.69
C THR A 716 22.16 9.92 10.71
N TRP A 717 22.49 11.13 11.14
CA TRP A 717 23.17 12.13 10.29
C TRP A 717 24.62 11.77 9.96
N SER A 718 25.23 10.79 10.63
CA SER A 718 26.55 10.30 10.23
C SER A 718 26.53 9.57 8.88
N LEU A 719 25.38 9.00 8.48
CA LEU A 719 25.22 8.33 7.19
C LEU A 719 25.41 9.30 6.01
N THR A 720 24.91 10.53 6.11
CA THR A 720 25.06 11.52 5.04
C THR A 720 26.51 11.94 4.85
N LYS A 721 27.33 11.82 5.90
CA LYS A 721 28.78 12.06 5.86
C LYS A 721 29.56 10.86 5.32
N ASN A 722 29.15 9.64 5.70
CA ASN A 722 29.95 8.43 5.50
C ASN A 722 29.51 7.58 4.28
N ASP A 723 28.28 7.73 3.80
CA ASP A 723 27.74 7.03 2.62
C ASP A 723 27.30 8.07 1.57
N ALA A 724 28.15 8.27 0.55
CA ALA A 724 27.89 9.19 -0.54
C ALA A 724 26.64 8.83 -1.36
N SER A 725 26.32 7.54 -1.48
CA SER A 725 25.11 7.06 -2.17
C SER A 725 23.87 7.41 -1.37
N TYR A 726 23.90 7.21 -0.04
CA TYR A 726 22.84 7.66 0.87
C TYR A 726 22.64 9.18 0.78
N ASN A 727 23.72 9.97 0.89
CA ASN A 727 23.64 11.43 0.84
C ASN A 727 23.03 11.92 -0.48
N LYS A 728 23.52 11.40 -1.61
CA LYS A 728 23.03 11.75 -2.94
C LYS A 728 21.55 11.38 -3.10
N GLY A 729 21.17 10.16 -2.71
CA GLY A 729 19.79 9.67 -2.80
C GLY A 729 18.83 10.49 -1.95
N MET A 730 19.20 10.79 -0.71
CA MET A 730 18.38 11.58 0.22
C MET A 730 18.21 13.03 -0.28
N ASN A 731 19.31 13.73 -0.61
CA ASN A 731 19.24 15.12 -1.07
C ASN A 731 18.49 15.26 -2.41
N GLY A 732 18.69 14.31 -3.33
CA GLY A 732 17.93 14.28 -4.58
C GLY A 732 16.43 14.08 -4.36
N THR A 733 16.06 13.14 -3.49
CA THR A 733 14.65 12.87 -3.15
C THR A 733 13.98 14.06 -2.49
N LEU A 734 14.61 14.65 -1.45
CA LEU A 734 14.06 15.80 -0.73
C LEU A 734 13.99 17.06 -1.59
N PHE A 735 14.88 17.21 -2.57
CA PHE A 735 14.80 18.28 -3.56
C PHE A 735 13.54 18.13 -4.44
N VAL A 736 13.32 16.96 -5.03
CA VAL A 736 12.14 16.70 -5.88
C VAL A 736 10.84 16.82 -5.08
N ASP A 737 10.81 16.26 -3.86
CA ASP A 737 9.69 16.41 -2.92
C ASP A 737 9.34 17.88 -2.66
N SER A 738 10.37 18.69 -2.39
CA SER A 738 10.18 20.12 -2.14
C SER A 738 9.69 20.87 -3.37
N CYS A 739 10.22 20.57 -4.56
CA CYS A 739 9.74 21.18 -5.80
C CYS A 739 8.26 20.86 -6.06
N PHE A 740 7.87 19.58 -5.96
CA PHE A 740 6.49 19.15 -6.18
C PHE A 740 5.51 19.82 -5.22
N PHE A 741 5.80 19.75 -3.92
CA PHE A 741 4.86 20.24 -2.93
C PHE A 741 4.77 21.78 -2.96
N MET A 742 5.90 22.47 -3.18
CA MET A 742 5.87 23.93 -3.29
C MET A 742 5.12 24.39 -4.53
N ASP A 743 5.20 23.66 -5.65
CA ASP A 743 4.38 23.94 -6.83
C ASP A 743 2.89 23.88 -6.51
N ILE A 744 2.45 22.86 -5.76
CA ILE A 744 1.05 22.73 -5.31
C ILE A 744 0.66 23.90 -4.39
N LEU A 745 1.49 24.17 -3.37
CA LEU A 745 1.24 25.25 -2.41
C LEU A 745 1.11 26.62 -3.11
N LEU A 746 2.03 26.92 -4.04
CA LEU A 746 2.10 28.20 -4.71
C LEU A 746 0.98 28.40 -5.73
N LYS A 747 0.52 27.33 -6.41
CA LYS A 747 -0.52 27.39 -7.45
C LYS A 747 -1.95 27.28 -6.90
N GLU A 748 -2.19 26.36 -5.97
CA GLU A 748 -3.56 25.92 -5.62
C GLU A 748 -4.10 26.52 -4.32
N VAL A 749 -3.24 26.77 -3.33
CA VAL A 749 -3.67 27.12 -1.95
C VAL A 749 -3.76 28.64 -1.74
N GLY A 750 -3.11 29.43 -2.61
CA GLY A 750 -3.03 30.88 -2.46
C GLY A 750 -1.92 31.28 -1.48
N SER A 751 -0.70 31.40 -1.97
CA SER A 751 0.50 31.63 -1.15
C SER A 751 0.84 33.10 -0.90
N LYS A 752 0.06 34.03 -1.47
CA LYS A 752 0.24 35.48 -1.29
C LYS A 752 0.13 35.92 0.17
N ASP A 753 -0.75 35.31 0.94
CA ASP A 753 -0.91 35.66 2.36
C ASP A 753 0.28 35.16 3.22
N ILE A 754 0.94 34.09 2.76
CA ILE A 754 2.07 33.46 3.47
C ILE A 754 3.37 34.20 3.15
N PHE A 755 3.68 34.45 1.88
CA PHE A 755 4.96 35.04 1.47
C PHE A 755 4.87 36.52 1.09
N GLY A 756 3.66 37.08 1.00
CA GLY A 756 3.44 38.48 0.61
C GLY A 756 4.07 39.46 1.61
N GLY A 757 4.67 40.52 1.08
CA GLY A 757 5.29 41.59 1.86
C GLY A 757 6.73 41.31 2.30
N LEU A 758 7.23 40.08 2.13
CA LEU A 758 8.63 39.74 2.41
C LEU A 758 9.56 40.35 1.34
N LYS A 759 10.76 40.78 1.74
CA LYS A 759 11.85 41.20 0.84
C LYS A 759 13.01 40.20 0.88
N SER A 760 13.14 39.44 1.96
CA SER A 760 14.17 38.43 2.14
C SER A 760 13.66 37.22 2.93
N LEU A 761 14.13 36.03 2.56
CA LEU A 761 13.79 34.77 3.22
C LEU A 761 15.02 33.88 3.32
N VAL A 762 15.22 33.24 4.48
CA VAL A 762 16.23 32.20 4.68
C VAL A 762 15.55 30.84 4.86
N ASP A 763 15.84 29.90 3.95
CA ASP A 763 15.41 28.50 3.99
C ASP A 763 16.42 27.71 4.83
N VAL A 764 16.07 27.42 6.08
CA VAL A 764 16.93 26.79 7.09
C VAL A 764 16.79 25.28 6.97
N GLY A 765 17.91 24.59 6.75
CA GLY A 765 17.90 23.16 6.39
C GLY A 765 17.36 22.92 4.98
N GLY A 766 17.45 23.91 4.08
CA GLY A 766 16.82 23.88 2.76
C GLY A 766 17.52 22.98 1.73
N GLY A 767 18.58 22.27 2.10
CA GLY A 767 19.28 21.33 1.24
C GLY A 767 19.81 21.96 -0.05
N HIS A 768 19.39 21.41 -1.20
CA HIS A 768 19.75 21.94 -2.53
C HIS A 768 18.81 23.06 -3.02
N GLY A 769 17.98 23.62 -2.12
CA GLY A 769 17.21 24.84 -2.34
C GLY A 769 15.93 24.66 -3.16
N GLY A 770 15.33 23.46 -3.19
CA GLY A 770 14.11 23.20 -3.97
C GLY A 770 12.97 24.15 -3.60
N ALA A 771 12.71 24.33 -2.30
CA ALA A 771 11.67 25.22 -1.82
C ALA A 771 12.02 26.70 -2.02
N ALA A 772 13.21 27.13 -1.58
CA ALA A 772 13.71 28.49 -1.81
C ALA A 772 13.64 28.93 -3.29
N LYS A 773 14.00 28.04 -4.23
CA LYS A 773 13.93 28.32 -5.68
C LYS A 773 12.48 28.46 -6.17
N ALA A 774 11.57 27.61 -5.71
CA ALA A 774 10.16 27.72 -6.04
C ALA A 774 9.58 29.06 -5.55
N ILE A 775 9.92 29.47 -4.32
CA ILE A 775 9.53 30.77 -3.75
C ILE A 775 10.13 31.92 -4.57
N ALA A 776 11.43 31.89 -4.88
CA ALA A 776 12.10 32.93 -5.66
C ALA A 776 11.50 33.09 -7.06
N ARG A 777 11.04 32.00 -7.69
CA ARG A 777 10.35 32.05 -9.00
C ARG A 777 8.97 32.67 -8.89
N ALA A 778 8.19 32.29 -7.89
CA ALA A 778 6.84 32.82 -7.68
C ALA A 778 6.84 34.28 -7.19
N PHE A 779 7.88 34.67 -6.44
CA PHE A 779 8.04 35.99 -5.87
C PHE A 779 9.45 36.56 -6.16
N PRO A 780 9.71 37.04 -7.40
CA PRO A 780 11.05 37.48 -7.81
C PRO A 780 11.66 38.64 -7.00
N HIS A 781 10.84 39.34 -6.22
CA HIS A 781 11.28 40.42 -5.34
C HIS A 781 11.83 39.92 -4.00
N ILE A 782 11.59 38.66 -3.62
CA ILE A 782 12.08 38.06 -2.38
C ILE A 782 13.49 37.50 -2.61
N LYS A 783 14.47 38.07 -1.92
CA LYS A 783 15.83 37.51 -1.89
C LYS A 783 15.85 36.24 -1.05
N CYS A 784 16.01 35.10 -1.70
CA CYS A 784 16.05 33.81 -1.02
C CYS A 784 17.48 33.33 -0.79
N SER A 785 17.77 32.88 0.42
CA SER A 785 19.00 32.20 0.80
C SER A 785 18.70 30.83 1.40
N VAL A 786 19.64 29.90 1.31
CA VAL A 786 19.53 28.54 1.83
C VAL A 786 20.66 28.32 2.82
N LEU A 787 20.33 27.99 4.07
CA LEU A 787 21.29 27.63 5.11
C LEU A 787 21.30 26.10 5.29
N ASP A 788 22.44 25.46 5.09
CA ASP A 788 22.61 24.04 5.38
C ASP A 788 24.07 23.71 5.77
N LEU A 789 24.33 22.46 6.15
CA LEU A 789 25.66 21.98 6.51
C LEU A 789 26.62 22.01 5.30
N LYS A 790 27.91 22.18 5.59
CA LYS A 790 28.97 22.31 4.57
C LYS A 790 28.95 21.19 3.52
N GLN A 791 28.80 19.94 3.95
CA GLN A 791 28.80 18.79 3.06
C GLN A 791 27.59 18.77 2.10
N VAL A 792 26.45 19.36 2.51
CA VAL A 792 25.26 19.49 1.66
C VAL A 792 25.46 20.62 0.66
N ILE A 793 25.82 21.81 1.16
CA ILE A 793 26.03 23.00 0.32
C ILE A 793 27.15 22.80 -0.72
N SER A 794 28.18 22.03 -0.39
CA SER A 794 29.27 21.73 -1.34
C SER A 794 28.83 21.01 -2.62
N GLN A 795 27.64 20.38 -2.60
CA GLN A 795 27.05 19.66 -3.74
C GLN A 795 25.83 20.40 -4.32
N ALA A 796 25.51 21.59 -3.79
CA ALA A 796 24.37 22.36 -4.24
C ALA A 796 24.60 22.93 -5.66
N PRO A 797 23.56 23.02 -6.49
CA PRO A 797 23.65 23.58 -7.83
C PRO A 797 23.95 25.09 -7.80
N SER A 798 24.95 25.52 -8.57
CA SER A 798 25.38 26.92 -8.71
C SER A 798 24.70 27.61 -9.91
N ASP A 799 23.38 27.79 -9.82
CA ASP A 799 22.56 28.46 -10.85
C ASP A 799 22.30 29.95 -10.59
N GLY A 800 22.74 30.47 -9.44
CA GLY A 800 22.62 31.88 -9.07
C GLY A 800 21.21 32.33 -8.66
N MET A 801 20.22 31.43 -8.63
CA MET A 801 18.83 31.77 -8.29
C MET A 801 18.62 32.04 -6.79
N VAL A 802 19.39 31.35 -5.94
CA VAL A 802 19.37 31.51 -4.48
C VAL A 802 20.79 31.54 -3.94
N GLN A 803 20.99 32.21 -2.81
CA GLN A 803 22.29 32.26 -2.15
C GLN A 803 22.44 31.07 -1.19
N PHE A 804 23.41 30.19 -1.43
CA PHE A 804 23.73 29.09 -0.53
C PHE A 804 24.73 29.52 0.55
N ILE A 805 24.42 29.19 1.82
CA ILE A 805 25.19 29.55 3.00
C ILE A 805 25.47 28.27 3.80
N SER A 806 26.75 27.96 3.98
CA SER A 806 27.17 26.86 4.84
C SER A 806 27.19 27.30 6.29
N GLY A 807 26.46 26.60 7.17
CA GLY A 807 26.46 26.91 8.60
C GLY A 807 25.71 25.88 9.45
N ASN A 808 25.66 26.14 10.76
CA ASN A 808 24.94 25.34 11.74
C ASN A 808 23.78 26.15 12.32
N MET A 809 22.54 25.69 12.08
CA MET A 809 21.33 26.37 12.55
C MET A 809 21.21 26.46 14.08
N PHE A 810 21.91 25.61 14.84
CA PHE A 810 21.98 25.71 16.30
C PHE A 810 22.85 26.88 16.78
N GLU A 811 23.78 27.33 15.95
CA GLU A 811 24.74 28.38 16.29
C GLU A 811 24.24 29.75 15.82
N SER A 812 23.96 29.89 14.52
CA SER A 812 23.49 31.15 13.92
C SER A 812 22.68 30.90 12.65
N ILE A 813 21.69 31.76 12.44
CA ILE A 813 20.85 31.79 11.23
C ILE A 813 21.00 33.19 10.61
N PRO A 814 21.29 33.31 9.29
CA PRO A 814 21.38 34.60 8.61
C PRO A 814 20.11 35.44 8.76
N THR A 815 20.28 36.76 8.90
CA THR A 815 19.14 37.67 9.07
C THR A 815 18.31 37.78 7.79
N ALA A 816 16.99 37.67 7.91
CA ALA A 816 16.03 37.83 6.82
C ALA A 816 14.66 38.25 7.38
N ASP A 817 13.73 38.71 6.54
CA ASP A 817 12.39 39.07 7.00
C ASP A 817 11.62 37.84 7.50
N ALA A 818 11.89 36.66 6.93
CA ALA A 818 11.36 35.40 7.41
C ALA A 818 12.38 34.27 7.41
N ALA A 819 12.26 33.37 8.38
CA ALA A 819 12.93 32.08 8.39
C ALA A 819 11.94 30.99 7.99
N PHE A 820 12.29 30.17 7.01
CA PHE A 820 11.49 29.05 6.51
C PHE A 820 12.11 27.72 6.94
N LEU A 821 11.29 26.80 7.45
CA LEU A 821 11.70 25.49 7.96
C LEU A 821 10.76 24.42 7.39
N LYS A 822 11.16 23.75 6.31
CA LYS A 822 10.39 22.62 5.73
C LYS A 822 10.97 21.29 6.17
N ALA A 823 10.16 20.47 6.86
CA ALA A 823 10.53 19.12 7.32
C ALA A 823 11.86 19.09 8.11
N VAL A 824 12.12 20.13 8.90
CA VAL A 824 13.31 20.22 9.77
C VAL A 824 12.97 19.82 11.19
N LEU A 825 11.96 20.46 11.79
CA LEU A 825 11.68 20.37 13.21
C LEU A 825 11.13 19.00 13.65
N ASN A 826 10.63 18.19 12.72
CA ASN A 826 10.23 16.80 13.00
C ASN A 826 11.41 15.85 13.22
N CYS A 827 12.62 16.23 12.81
CA CYS A 827 13.83 15.44 13.06
C CYS A 827 14.40 15.64 14.47
N TRP A 828 13.85 16.56 15.26
CA TRP A 828 14.42 16.99 16.54
C TRP A 828 13.43 16.83 17.69
N ASN A 829 13.95 16.59 18.89
CA ASN A 829 13.17 16.64 20.12
C ASN A 829 12.74 18.09 20.44
N ASP A 830 11.83 18.26 21.39
CA ASP A 830 11.23 19.56 21.72
C ASP A 830 12.26 20.59 22.16
N ASP A 831 13.22 20.22 23.01
CA ASP A 831 14.27 21.13 23.50
C ASP A 831 15.14 21.66 22.36
N ASP A 832 15.48 20.80 21.40
CA ASP A 832 16.24 21.17 20.22
C ASP A 832 15.41 22.01 19.25
N CYS A 833 14.11 21.74 19.10
CA CYS A 833 13.20 22.63 18.37
C CYS A 833 13.17 24.03 18.99
N VAL A 834 13.09 24.14 20.32
CA VAL A 834 13.12 25.43 21.03
C VAL A 834 14.44 26.16 20.78
N LYS A 835 15.59 25.46 20.78
CA LYS A 835 16.90 26.07 20.47
C LYS A 835 16.94 26.61 19.04
N ILE A 836 16.48 25.83 18.06
CA ILE A 836 16.43 26.25 16.64
C ILE A 836 15.53 27.47 16.50
N LEU A 837 14.32 27.43 17.05
CA LEU A 837 13.34 28.52 16.97
C LEU A 837 13.83 29.80 17.65
N ARG A 838 14.61 29.71 18.73
CA ARG A 838 15.27 30.89 19.33
C ARG A 838 16.29 31.52 18.39
N GLN A 839 17.01 30.72 17.59
CA GLN A 839 17.90 31.26 16.57
C GLN A 839 17.12 31.89 15.42
N CYS A 840 16.00 31.28 14.99
CA CYS A 840 15.10 31.87 14.01
C CYS A 840 14.55 33.21 14.50
N LYS A 841 14.13 33.30 15.77
CA LYS A 841 13.64 34.54 16.38
C LYS A 841 14.68 35.66 16.34
N ARG A 842 15.95 35.35 16.57
CA ARG A 842 17.06 36.33 16.49
C ARG A 842 17.36 36.77 15.05
N ALA A 843 17.05 35.93 14.07
CA ALA A 843 17.32 36.18 12.66
C ALA A 843 16.22 37.01 11.96
N ILE A 844 15.03 37.14 12.57
CA ILE A 844 13.90 37.86 11.99
C ILE A 844 13.63 39.21 12.70
N PRO A 845 13.03 40.20 12.00
CA PRO A 845 12.53 41.43 12.63
C PRO A 845 11.42 41.18 13.66
N ALA A 846 11.03 42.24 14.38
CA ALA A 846 9.84 42.22 15.20
C ALA A 846 8.56 42.07 14.35
N ARG A 847 7.45 41.65 14.98
CA ARG A 847 6.17 41.37 14.30
C ARG A 847 5.61 42.58 13.55
N ASP A 848 5.71 43.77 14.13
CA ASP A 848 5.28 45.04 13.54
C ASP A 848 6.10 45.44 12.30
N ALA A 849 7.37 45.02 12.25
CA ALA A 849 8.22 45.10 11.05
C ALA A 849 7.99 43.95 10.05
N GLY A 850 7.01 43.06 10.32
CA GLY A 850 6.62 41.96 9.44
C GLY A 850 7.39 40.64 9.66
N GLY A 851 8.20 40.53 10.71
CA GLY A 851 9.00 39.33 10.97
C GLY A 851 8.15 38.12 11.34
N LYS A 852 8.46 36.97 10.74
CA LYS A 852 7.81 35.68 11.06
C LYS A 852 8.68 34.46 10.75
N VAL A 853 8.41 33.36 11.46
CA VAL A 853 8.92 32.03 11.10
C VAL A 853 7.81 31.28 10.38
N ILE A 854 8.13 30.60 9.28
CA ILE A 854 7.19 29.81 8.50
C ILE A 854 7.68 28.35 8.55
N ILE A 855 6.89 27.49 9.18
CA ILE A 855 7.19 26.06 9.33
C ILE A 855 6.27 25.27 8.43
N MET A 856 6.80 24.21 7.83
CA MET A 856 6.06 23.27 7.01
C MET A 856 6.33 21.85 7.46
N ASN A 857 5.38 21.29 8.22
CA ASN A 857 5.47 20.00 8.90
C ASN A 857 4.07 19.35 8.99
N PHE A 858 3.98 18.10 9.45
CA PHE A 858 2.68 17.56 9.83
C PHE A 858 2.24 18.17 11.17
N VAL A 859 0.94 18.45 11.25
CA VAL A 859 0.26 18.69 12.52
C VAL A 859 -0.74 17.55 12.66
N ILE A 860 -0.51 16.67 13.63
CA ILE A 860 -1.27 15.40 13.72
C ILE A 860 -2.76 15.71 13.91
N GLY A 861 -3.58 15.14 13.02
CA GLY A 861 -5.04 15.31 13.02
C GLY A 861 -5.54 16.61 12.39
N ASP A 862 -4.67 17.61 12.17
CA ASP A 862 -5.07 18.84 11.49
C ASP A 862 -5.26 18.58 10.00
N GLY A 863 -6.40 19.04 9.47
CA GLY A 863 -6.77 18.86 8.06
C GLY A 863 -7.01 17.42 7.61
N ALA A 864 -6.90 16.41 8.48
CA ALA A 864 -7.08 15.01 8.10
C ALA A 864 -8.54 14.74 7.68
N GLU A 865 -8.77 14.66 6.36
CA GLU A 865 -10.11 14.46 5.78
C GLU A 865 -10.57 12.99 5.84
N ASP A 866 -9.63 12.05 5.95
CA ASP A 866 -9.90 10.61 6.06
C ASP A 866 -8.83 9.88 6.90
N ASN A 867 -9.09 8.59 7.15
CA ASN A 867 -8.20 7.73 7.93
C ASN A 867 -6.85 7.45 7.24
N VAL A 868 -6.76 7.52 5.91
CA VAL A 868 -5.49 7.28 5.17
C VAL A 868 -4.53 8.42 5.46
N VAL A 869 -5.02 9.66 5.43
CA VAL A 869 -4.22 10.85 5.75
C VAL A 869 -3.72 10.79 7.20
N LEU A 870 -4.63 10.54 8.14
CA LEU A 870 -4.27 10.43 9.56
C LEU A 870 -3.29 9.27 9.82
N GLU A 871 -3.53 8.10 9.22
CA GLU A 871 -2.62 6.96 9.37
C GLU A 871 -1.24 7.26 8.78
N THR A 872 -1.18 7.98 7.66
CA THR A 872 0.12 8.39 7.08
C THR A 872 0.88 9.34 8.01
N GLN A 873 0.20 10.30 8.63
CA GLN A 873 0.81 11.18 9.65
C GLN A 873 1.34 10.38 10.84
N LEU A 874 0.59 9.39 11.34
CA LEU A 874 1.02 8.55 12.46
C LEU A 874 2.15 7.56 12.11
N LEU A 875 2.13 7.00 10.90
CA LEU A 875 3.21 6.14 10.40
C LEU A 875 4.49 6.95 10.22
N PHE A 876 4.40 8.19 9.74
CA PHE A 876 5.56 9.06 9.64
C PHE A 876 6.03 9.55 11.01
N ASP A 877 5.12 9.78 11.96
CA ASP A 877 5.48 10.02 13.36
C ASP A 877 6.31 8.84 13.91
N MET A 878 5.85 7.60 13.72
CA MET A 878 6.63 6.40 14.07
C MET A 878 8.00 6.38 13.35
N PHE A 879 8.05 6.80 12.09
CA PHE A 879 9.30 6.93 11.32
C PHE A 879 10.27 7.95 11.95
N MET A 880 9.77 9.07 12.48
CA MET A 880 10.58 10.11 13.13
C MET A 880 11.26 9.67 14.43
N MET A 881 10.80 8.59 15.09
CA MET A 881 11.48 8.04 16.28
C MET A 881 12.94 7.67 16.02
N ARG A 882 13.27 7.30 14.78
CA ARG A 882 14.65 6.98 14.38
C ARG A 882 15.61 8.17 14.58
N TYR A 883 15.12 9.39 14.39
CA TYR A 883 15.91 10.62 14.54
C TYR A 883 15.89 11.15 15.98
N GLY A 884 15.09 10.55 16.87
CA GLY A 884 14.75 11.14 18.17
C GLY A 884 13.74 12.28 18.08
N GLY A 885 13.15 12.52 16.90
CA GLY A 885 12.16 13.56 16.65
C GLY A 885 10.71 13.07 16.72
N ALA A 886 9.78 13.93 16.31
CA ALA A 886 8.33 13.70 16.38
C ALA A 886 7.54 14.52 15.36
N GLU A 887 6.44 13.96 14.88
CA GLU A 887 5.32 14.76 14.38
C GLU A 887 4.41 15.09 15.57
N ARG A 888 3.88 16.31 15.58
CA ARG A 888 3.31 16.91 16.79
C ARG A 888 1.86 17.30 16.59
N GLU A 889 1.08 17.20 17.67
CA GLU A 889 -0.25 17.79 17.75
C GLU A 889 -0.14 19.31 18.00
N GLU A 890 -1.20 20.07 17.69
CA GLU A 890 -1.18 21.54 17.83
C GLU A 890 -0.77 21.99 19.24
N HIS A 891 -1.27 21.31 20.28
CA HIS A 891 -0.99 21.68 21.66
C HIS A 891 0.50 21.53 22.04
N GLU A 892 1.21 20.58 21.42
CA GLU A 892 2.66 20.39 21.57
C GLU A 892 3.43 21.50 20.84
N TRP A 893 3.00 21.84 19.61
CA TRP A 893 3.54 22.98 18.87
C TRP A 893 3.40 24.30 19.63
N ARG A 894 2.20 24.57 20.19
CA ARG A 894 1.92 25.76 21.01
C ARG A 894 2.92 25.91 22.16
N ARG A 895 3.19 24.81 22.89
CA ARG A 895 4.17 24.81 23.98
C ARG A 895 5.57 25.19 23.48
N ILE A 896 6.03 24.55 22.42
CA ILE A 896 7.35 24.81 21.82
C ILE A 896 7.49 26.27 21.38
N PHE A 897 6.48 26.84 20.73
CA PHE A 897 6.50 28.24 20.29
C PHE A 897 6.60 29.20 21.48
N HIS A 898 5.79 28.97 22.52
CA HIS A 898 5.82 29.79 23.73
C HIS A 898 7.17 29.71 24.45
N GLU A 899 7.76 28.52 24.59
CA GLU A 899 9.08 28.32 25.22
C GLU A 899 10.24 28.90 24.40
N ALA A 900 10.10 28.96 23.08
CA ALA A 900 11.00 29.67 22.18
C ALA A 900 10.81 31.21 22.23
N GLY A 901 9.77 31.66 22.93
CA GLY A 901 9.49 33.07 23.21
C GLY A 901 8.59 33.75 22.18
N PHE A 902 7.91 33.01 21.31
CA PHE A 902 6.96 33.58 20.34
C PHE A 902 5.62 33.91 21.01
N SER A 903 4.94 34.93 20.49
CA SER A 903 3.73 35.49 21.10
C SER A 903 2.43 34.96 20.50
N ASP A 904 2.47 34.51 19.25
CA ASP A 904 1.29 34.12 18.48
C ASP A 904 1.67 33.14 17.35
N TYR A 905 0.70 32.37 16.87
CA TYR A 905 0.89 31.48 15.73
C TYR A 905 -0.42 31.23 14.97
N LYS A 906 -0.30 30.82 13.71
CA LYS A 906 -1.42 30.43 12.85
C LYS A 906 -1.07 29.14 12.12
N ILE A 907 -1.92 28.13 12.24
CA ILE A 907 -1.81 26.87 11.50
C ILE A 907 -2.80 26.91 10.34
N THR A 908 -2.33 26.55 9.15
CA THR A 908 -3.14 26.43 7.93
C THR A 908 -2.91 25.05 7.32
N PRO A 909 -3.92 24.16 7.28
CA PRO A 909 -3.78 22.87 6.65
C PRO A 909 -3.60 23.02 5.13
N ILE A 910 -2.70 22.23 4.56
CA ILE A 910 -2.39 22.18 3.13
C ILE A 910 -2.90 20.86 2.58
N LEU A 911 -4.08 20.90 1.95
CA LEU A 911 -4.73 19.74 1.34
C LEU A 911 -4.84 18.52 2.29
N GLY A 912 -4.93 18.80 3.59
CA GLY A 912 -5.08 17.82 4.65
C GLY A 912 -3.84 17.01 5.02
N PHE A 913 -2.77 17.03 4.21
CA PHE A 913 -1.58 16.19 4.45
C PHE A 913 -0.53 16.86 5.33
N GLN A 914 -0.13 18.09 4.99
CA GLN A 914 0.81 18.94 5.73
C GLN A 914 0.13 20.19 6.24
N SER A 915 0.77 20.93 7.13
CA SER A 915 0.32 22.26 7.55
C SER A 915 1.43 23.29 7.38
N ILE A 916 1.06 24.52 7.00
CA ILE A 916 1.89 25.70 7.20
C ILE A 916 1.61 26.25 8.59
N ILE A 917 2.66 26.49 9.36
CA ILE A 917 2.58 27.16 10.65
C ILE A 917 3.34 28.48 10.56
N GLU A 918 2.63 29.60 10.64
CA GLU A 918 3.21 30.93 10.77
C GLU A 918 3.38 31.24 12.25
N VAL A 919 4.59 31.55 12.71
CA VAL A 919 4.91 31.84 14.12
C VAL A 919 5.46 33.26 14.24
N PHE A 920 4.90 34.06 15.16
CA PHE A 920 5.14 35.49 15.24
C PHE A 920 5.89 35.89 16.52
N PRO A 921 7.00 36.67 16.42
CA PRO A 921 7.93 36.93 17.51
C PRO A 921 7.39 37.81 18.65
#